data_AF-A0A3D4YCY7-F1
#
_entry.id   AF-A0A3D4YCY7-F1
#
_cell.length_a   1.000
_cell.length_b   1.000
_cell.length_c   1.000
_cell.angle_alpha   90.00
_cell.angle_beta   90.00
_cell.angle_gamma   90.00
#
_symmetry.space_group_name_H-M   'P 1'
#
loop_
_entity.id
_entity.type
_entity.pdbx_description
1 polymer ?
#
loop_
_entity_poly.entity_id
_entity_poly.type
_entity_poly.pdbx_seq_one_letter_code
_entity_poly.pdbx_strand_id
1 'polypeptide(L)'
;MMLSFDLEFKDLYCLEGLTRLHSVFLNYLKDSNDMVYSRLISAYAGTLEEQEKNQLYVEVAPYIEDFIGYLFDISEQIQIYQERHKTFSMVPKVKRTFVQRYALRCKIEPPSIKPSLPVNVWGSADFDLLFSHAVAPLMHDITANEKELQPFVAYVHWAMHTDDGKKNHKDSILFQSPIKMTAQDYFLSQLEQGDHTKCFTRDHADAKRQGFDLTDTGHSFKKAYDTANYCIFCHHQNRDSCRQGHPKNTIHTGCPLDQKISQMAAVKTHGYNIGALAIICVDNPLVPATGHRICNDCRQACIYQNQESVDIPGVESEILREVLQLPYGFEIYSLLTKWNPLNFEQPLPLEAKNNHVLVVGQGPSGFGLAHYLMRSGVTVLAIDGVKIEPLEPQLLTIANPIKNIGNYLTPLSKRLVSGFGGVAEYGITVRWDKNNLFLIRLLLERNHLYTLKGGIYFGTQLTADHAFEQGIDHIALCTGAGSPRLMGIKNELANGVLLASDFLMGLQLSSAFKEKSLSCLTINMPIVVIGGGLTAIDAATEAQGYYLKQIESIQHRITDLKTNNKYDALINALSLKERNELDIWLMHAEELAQEKHLAHDHNLTFDPVPLLQKWGGCTIVYRKEIKDSPAVKLNPDEVRHAFREGLFLLEESEPLEFIIDDNNHVTGVLVQKLNQKTTLPARSVLVAVGTTHVGAV
;
A
#
# COMPACT_ATOMS: atom_id res chain seq x y z
N MET A 1 -22.26 5.63 26.09
CA MET A 1 -23.17 5.16 25.01
C MET A 1 -23.32 3.66 25.17
N MET A 2 -24.54 3.16 25.17
CA MET A 2 -24.83 1.72 25.31
C MET A 2 -24.62 1.03 23.97
N LEU A 3 -24.02 -0.15 24.00
CA LEU A 3 -24.07 -1.16 22.94
C LEU A 3 -25.22 -2.11 23.24
N SER A 4 -25.56 -2.98 22.29
CA SER A 4 -26.47 -4.09 22.56
C SER A 4 -25.90 -5.04 23.63
N PHE A 5 -26.75 -5.93 24.16
CA PHE A 5 -26.37 -6.95 25.16
C PHE A 5 -25.90 -6.38 26.50
N ASP A 6 -26.40 -5.20 26.91
CA ASP A 6 -26.06 -4.52 28.16
C ASP A 6 -24.54 -4.31 28.34
N LEU A 7 -23.88 -3.95 27.24
CA LEU A 7 -22.47 -3.59 27.18
C LEU A 7 -22.31 -2.08 26.92
N GLU A 8 -21.18 -1.54 27.33
CA GLU A 8 -20.74 -0.18 27.01
C GLU A 8 -19.45 -0.21 26.19
N PHE A 9 -19.13 0.87 25.48
CA PHE A 9 -17.86 0.96 24.73
C PHE A 9 -16.63 0.74 25.61
N LYS A 10 -16.65 1.16 26.89
CA LYS A 10 -15.55 0.93 27.83
C LYS A 10 -15.29 -0.56 28.09
N ASP A 11 -16.33 -1.40 27.99
CA ASP A 11 -16.23 -2.85 28.19
C ASP A 11 -15.40 -3.50 27.07
N LEU A 12 -15.29 -2.86 25.91
CA LEU A 12 -14.45 -3.33 24.79
C LEU A 12 -12.95 -3.10 25.02
N TYR A 13 -12.56 -2.41 26.10
CA TYR A 13 -11.18 -2.04 26.42
C TYR A 13 -10.67 -2.66 27.73
N CYS A 14 -11.46 -3.50 28.41
CA CYS A 14 -11.05 -4.23 29.61
C CYS A 14 -11.35 -5.73 29.49
N LEU A 15 -10.56 -6.56 30.18
CA LEU A 15 -10.69 -8.02 30.09
C LEU A 15 -12.05 -8.53 30.58
N GLU A 16 -12.59 -7.95 31.66
CA GLU A 16 -13.91 -8.31 32.21
C GLU A 16 -15.01 -8.12 31.16
N GLY A 17 -15.04 -6.96 30.50
CA GLY A 17 -16.01 -6.65 29.46
C GLY A 17 -15.85 -7.55 28.23
N LEU A 18 -14.63 -7.81 27.77
CA LEU A 18 -14.37 -8.74 26.67
C LEU A 18 -14.76 -10.19 27.01
N THR A 19 -14.60 -10.61 28.26
CA THR A 19 -15.02 -11.95 28.73
C THR A 19 -16.54 -12.09 28.71
N ARG A 20 -17.26 -11.06 29.16
CA ARG A 20 -18.73 -10.99 29.03
C ARG A 20 -19.14 -11.05 27.56
N LEU A 21 -18.53 -10.23 26.70
CA LEU A 21 -18.79 -10.22 25.26
C LEU A 21 -18.57 -11.61 24.62
N HIS A 22 -17.46 -12.27 24.94
CA HIS A 22 -17.16 -13.60 24.41
C HIS A 22 -18.21 -14.64 24.83
N SER A 23 -18.64 -14.60 26.08
CA SER A 23 -19.70 -15.48 26.59
C SER A 23 -21.05 -15.25 25.87
N VAL A 24 -21.40 -13.98 25.63
CA VAL A 24 -22.60 -13.60 24.87
C VAL A 24 -22.51 -14.12 23.43
N PHE A 25 -21.36 -13.96 22.76
CA PHE A 25 -21.14 -14.49 21.41
C PHE A 25 -21.28 -16.01 21.36
N LEU A 26 -20.71 -16.73 22.33
CA LEU A 26 -20.79 -18.19 22.38
C LEU A 26 -22.23 -18.68 22.56
N ASN A 27 -23.02 -18.01 23.40
CA ASN A 27 -24.45 -18.32 23.54
C ASN A 27 -25.21 -18.02 22.24
N TYR A 28 -24.96 -16.86 21.62
CA TYR A 28 -25.53 -16.52 20.32
C TYR A 28 -25.21 -17.56 19.23
N LEU A 29 -23.95 -18.00 19.15
CA LEU A 29 -23.53 -19.02 18.19
C LEU A 29 -24.19 -20.36 18.48
N LYS A 30 -24.30 -20.75 19.75
CA LYS A 30 -24.98 -21.99 20.16
C LYS A 30 -26.46 -21.99 19.76
N ASP A 31 -27.16 -20.89 20.02
CA ASP A 31 -28.57 -20.74 19.68
C ASP A 31 -28.80 -20.70 18.16
N SER A 32 -27.83 -20.14 17.42
CA SER A 32 -27.89 -20.06 15.95
C SER A 32 -27.50 -21.37 15.26
N ASN A 33 -26.47 -22.06 15.75
CA ASN A 33 -25.94 -23.30 15.19
C ASN A 33 -25.08 -24.08 16.21
N ASP A 34 -25.72 -24.99 16.94
CA ASP A 34 -25.09 -25.83 17.98
C ASP A 34 -23.93 -26.71 17.44
N MET A 35 -23.98 -27.10 16.17
CA MET A 35 -22.91 -27.89 15.54
C MET A 35 -21.63 -27.06 15.34
N VAL A 36 -21.76 -25.84 14.81
CA VAL A 36 -20.61 -24.93 14.63
C VAL A 36 -20.07 -24.50 15.99
N TYR A 37 -20.95 -24.22 16.96
CA TYR A 37 -20.56 -23.97 18.35
C TYR A 37 -19.72 -25.12 18.93
N SER A 38 -20.19 -26.36 18.83
CA SER A 38 -19.49 -27.53 19.38
C SER A 38 -18.09 -27.71 18.77
N ARG A 39 -17.95 -27.44 17.46
CA ARG A 39 -16.66 -27.45 16.78
C ARG A 39 -15.76 -26.29 17.23
N LEU A 40 -16.31 -25.10 17.44
CA LEU A 40 -15.55 -23.97 17.99
C LEU A 40 -14.99 -24.27 19.38
N ILE A 41 -15.79 -24.85 20.27
CA ILE A 41 -15.32 -25.28 21.60
C ILE A 41 -14.22 -26.35 21.49
N SER A 42 -14.36 -27.30 20.56
CA SER A 42 -13.33 -28.30 20.29
C SER A 42 -12.03 -27.70 19.74
N ALA A 43 -12.13 -26.63 18.94
CA ALA A 43 -10.97 -25.89 18.45
C ALA A 43 -10.24 -25.16 19.60
N TYR A 44 -10.97 -24.54 20.53
CA TYR A 44 -10.39 -23.94 21.74
C TYR A 44 -9.74 -24.97 22.67
N ALA A 45 -10.28 -26.18 22.74
CA ALA A 45 -9.68 -27.28 23.48
C ALA A 45 -8.43 -27.88 22.78
N GLY A 46 -8.11 -27.45 21.56
CA GLY A 46 -7.00 -27.97 20.78
C GLY A 46 -7.21 -29.40 20.25
N THR A 47 -8.45 -29.90 20.24
CA THR A 47 -8.76 -31.30 19.87
C THR A 47 -9.16 -31.48 18.40
N LEU A 48 -9.26 -30.38 17.65
CA LEU A 48 -9.73 -30.35 16.27
C LEU A 48 -8.55 -30.46 15.28
N GLU A 49 -8.68 -31.24 14.22
CA GLU A 49 -7.61 -31.39 13.21
C GLU A 49 -7.43 -30.10 12.38
N GLU A 50 -6.23 -29.90 11.82
CA GLU A 50 -5.92 -28.68 11.05
C GLU A 50 -6.85 -28.47 9.85
N GLN A 51 -7.24 -29.54 9.16
CA GLN A 51 -8.18 -29.45 8.05
C GLN A 51 -9.57 -28.99 8.52
N GLU A 52 -10.02 -29.46 9.67
CA GLU A 52 -11.29 -29.04 10.24
C GLU A 52 -11.24 -27.58 10.72
N LYS A 53 -10.08 -27.13 11.24
CA LYS A 53 -9.84 -25.73 11.62
C LYS A 53 -9.89 -24.82 10.40
N ASN A 54 -9.26 -25.22 9.30
CA ASN A 54 -9.24 -24.47 8.05
C ASN A 54 -10.65 -24.18 7.52
N GLN A 55 -11.57 -25.13 7.66
CA GLN A 55 -12.97 -24.95 7.27
C GLN A 55 -13.74 -24.11 8.31
N LEU A 56 -13.46 -24.31 9.60
CA LEU A 56 -14.16 -23.62 10.69
C LEU A 56 -14.02 -22.09 10.63
N TYR A 57 -12.87 -21.56 10.16
CA TYR A 57 -12.72 -20.13 9.88
C TYR A 57 -13.83 -19.57 8.98
N VAL A 58 -14.16 -20.28 7.91
CA VAL A 58 -15.18 -19.87 6.93
C VAL A 58 -16.58 -20.02 7.50
N GLU A 59 -16.82 -21.06 8.30
CA GLU A 59 -18.14 -21.36 8.88
C GLU A 59 -18.52 -20.38 10.00
N VAL A 60 -17.57 -19.95 10.82
CA VAL A 60 -17.83 -19.04 11.96
C VAL A 60 -17.93 -17.57 11.50
N ALA A 61 -17.26 -17.20 10.42
CA ALA A 61 -17.19 -15.81 9.94
C ALA A 61 -18.56 -15.12 9.71
N PRO A 62 -19.59 -15.75 9.11
CA PRO A 62 -20.92 -15.15 8.98
C PRO A 62 -21.57 -14.80 10.32
N TYR A 63 -21.38 -15.65 11.34
CA TYR A 63 -21.93 -15.41 12.68
C TYR A 63 -21.21 -14.25 13.39
N ILE A 64 -19.92 -14.05 13.13
CA ILE A 64 -19.19 -12.86 13.63
C ILE A 64 -19.74 -11.59 12.98
N GLU A 65 -19.99 -11.63 11.66
CA GLU A 65 -20.56 -10.50 10.92
C GLU A 65 -21.88 -10.04 11.53
N ASP A 66 -22.83 -10.98 11.68
CA ASP A 66 -24.17 -10.69 12.20
C ASP A 66 -24.11 -10.25 13.66
N PHE A 67 -23.32 -10.94 14.49
CA PHE A 67 -23.15 -10.59 15.90
C PHE A 67 -22.59 -9.18 16.09
N ILE A 68 -21.56 -8.80 15.34
CA ILE A 68 -21.01 -7.44 15.36
C ILE A 68 -22.05 -6.43 14.87
N GLY A 69 -22.83 -6.79 13.84
CA GLY A 69 -23.97 -5.99 13.38
C GLY A 69 -24.95 -5.66 14.49
N TYR A 70 -25.34 -6.66 15.28
CA TYR A 70 -26.22 -6.47 16.44
C TYR A 70 -25.55 -5.69 17.56
N LEU A 71 -24.27 -5.98 17.87
CA LEU A 71 -23.53 -5.35 18.95
C LEU A 71 -23.46 -3.82 18.80
N PHE A 72 -23.15 -3.35 17.58
CA PHE A 72 -22.97 -1.93 17.26
C PHE A 72 -24.22 -1.25 16.71
N ASP A 73 -25.32 -1.98 16.55
CA ASP A 73 -26.57 -1.50 15.93
C ASP A 73 -26.34 -0.99 14.49
N ILE A 74 -25.69 -1.83 13.66
CA ILE A 74 -25.34 -1.52 12.27
C ILE A 74 -25.74 -2.62 11.27
N SER A 75 -26.68 -3.50 11.65
CA SER A 75 -27.11 -4.62 10.80
C SER A 75 -27.63 -4.16 9.43
N GLU A 76 -28.28 -3.00 9.34
CA GLU A 76 -28.76 -2.44 8.07
C GLU A 76 -27.59 -2.10 7.12
N GLN A 77 -26.53 -1.48 7.64
CA GLN A 77 -25.36 -1.11 6.85
C GLN A 77 -24.59 -2.34 6.35
N ILE A 78 -24.48 -3.38 7.19
CA ILE A 78 -23.91 -4.67 6.79
C ILE A 78 -24.75 -5.33 5.69
N GLN A 79 -26.08 -5.34 5.83
CA GLN A 79 -26.98 -5.90 4.82
C GLN A 79 -26.85 -5.20 3.47
N ILE A 80 -26.66 -3.86 3.44
CA ILE A 80 -26.40 -3.13 2.19
C ILE A 80 -25.15 -3.68 1.48
N TYR A 81 -24.06 -3.96 2.22
CA TYR A 81 -22.85 -4.53 1.64
C TYR A 81 -23.07 -5.97 1.14
N GLN A 82 -23.79 -6.79 1.90
CA GLN A 82 -24.14 -8.15 1.50
C GLN A 82 -25.03 -8.17 0.24
N GLU A 83 -26.05 -7.32 0.17
CA GLU A 83 -26.93 -7.18 -1.01
C GLU A 83 -26.15 -6.70 -2.24
N ARG A 84 -25.16 -5.82 -2.07
CA ARG A 84 -24.24 -5.45 -3.16
C ARG A 84 -23.47 -6.67 -3.67
N HIS A 85 -22.97 -7.56 -2.81
CA HIS A 85 -22.30 -8.79 -3.24
C HIS A 85 -23.28 -9.77 -3.92
N LYS A 86 -24.49 -9.93 -3.39
CA LYS A 86 -25.54 -10.78 -4.00
C LYS A 86 -25.90 -10.29 -5.40
N THR A 87 -26.07 -8.99 -5.57
CA THR A 87 -26.33 -8.33 -6.85
C THR A 87 -25.23 -8.68 -7.86
N PHE A 88 -23.96 -8.60 -7.47
CA PHE A 88 -22.82 -8.87 -8.36
C PHE A 88 -22.48 -10.37 -8.51
N SER A 89 -23.12 -11.28 -7.76
CA SER A 89 -22.78 -12.72 -7.72
C SER A 89 -22.87 -13.44 -9.07
N MET A 90 -23.64 -12.90 -10.01
CA MET A 90 -23.79 -13.44 -11.36
C MET A 90 -22.60 -13.08 -12.26
N VAL A 91 -21.93 -11.95 -12.02
CA VAL A 91 -20.89 -11.40 -12.88
C VAL A 91 -19.68 -12.34 -13.00
N PRO A 92 -19.09 -12.87 -11.89
CA PRO A 92 -18.00 -13.84 -11.98
C PRO A 92 -18.39 -15.14 -12.68
N LYS A 93 -19.65 -15.59 -12.51
CA LYS A 93 -20.17 -16.80 -13.17
C LYS A 93 -20.24 -16.62 -14.68
N VAL A 94 -20.77 -15.49 -15.15
CA VAL A 94 -20.84 -15.12 -16.58
C VAL A 94 -19.44 -14.95 -17.16
N LYS A 95 -18.55 -14.23 -16.46
CA LYS A 95 -17.14 -14.07 -16.87
C LYS A 95 -16.48 -15.43 -17.11
N ARG A 96 -16.56 -16.34 -16.14
CA ARG A 96 -15.86 -17.63 -16.21
C ARG A 96 -16.48 -18.57 -17.24
N THR A 97 -17.80 -18.72 -17.24
CA THR A 97 -18.47 -19.75 -18.04
C THR A 97 -18.78 -19.28 -19.46
N PHE A 98 -19.30 -18.05 -19.62
CA PHE A 98 -19.63 -17.52 -20.94
C PHE A 98 -18.42 -16.84 -21.58
N VAL A 99 -17.89 -15.76 -20.99
CA VAL A 99 -16.84 -14.94 -21.64
C VAL A 99 -15.57 -15.78 -21.88
N GLN A 100 -14.99 -16.36 -20.84
CA GLN A 100 -13.69 -17.03 -20.92
C GLN A 100 -13.74 -18.44 -21.53
N ARG A 101 -14.78 -19.23 -21.20
CA ARG A 101 -14.85 -20.65 -21.59
C ARG A 101 -15.65 -20.91 -22.87
N TYR A 102 -16.52 -20.01 -23.28
CA TYR A 102 -17.33 -20.16 -24.49
C TYR A 102 -17.00 -19.09 -25.54
N ALA A 103 -17.33 -17.82 -25.28
CA ALA A 103 -17.24 -16.74 -26.26
C ALA A 103 -15.82 -16.56 -26.82
N LEU A 104 -14.80 -16.46 -25.96
CA LEU A 104 -13.39 -16.34 -26.42
C LEU A 104 -12.86 -17.60 -27.11
N ARG A 105 -13.56 -18.74 -27.04
CA ARG A 105 -13.21 -19.96 -27.78
C ARG A 105 -13.88 -20.05 -29.14
N CYS A 106 -14.95 -19.28 -29.37
CA CYS A 106 -15.55 -19.13 -30.68
C CYS A 106 -14.52 -18.45 -31.61
N LYS A 107 -14.18 -19.11 -32.72
CA LYS A 107 -13.22 -18.60 -33.70
C LYS A 107 -13.92 -17.64 -34.65
N ILE A 108 -14.10 -16.40 -34.22
CA ILE A 108 -14.64 -15.32 -35.04
C ILE A 108 -13.60 -14.21 -35.20
N GLU A 109 -13.67 -13.48 -36.30
CA GLU A 109 -12.89 -12.25 -36.44
C GLU A 109 -13.48 -11.16 -35.53
N PRO A 110 -12.67 -10.44 -34.75
CA PRO A 110 -13.15 -9.34 -33.93
C PRO A 110 -13.87 -8.30 -34.81
N PRO A 111 -15.15 -7.98 -34.52
CA PRO A 111 -15.88 -6.96 -35.28
C PRO A 111 -15.14 -5.62 -35.24
N SER A 112 -15.05 -4.92 -36.38
CA SER A 112 -14.38 -3.61 -36.44
C SER A 112 -15.20 -2.48 -35.81
N ILE A 113 -16.51 -2.66 -35.73
CA ILE A 113 -17.45 -1.73 -35.10
C ILE A 113 -18.15 -2.41 -33.93
N LYS A 114 -18.60 -1.61 -32.96
CA LYS A 114 -19.35 -2.09 -31.79
C LYS A 114 -20.60 -2.87 -32.23
N PRO A 115 -20.72 -4.17 -31.89
CA PRO A 115 -21.91 -4.95 -32.19
C PRO A 115 -23.14 -4.44 -31.42
N SER A 116 -24.33 -4.60 -32.00
CA SER A 116 -25.58 -4.35 -31.28
C SER A 116 -25.85 -5.47 -30.28
N LEU A 117 -26.26 -5.09 -29.06
CA LEU A 117 -26.74 -6.03 -28.06
C LEU A 117 -28.28 -6.05 -28.06
N PRO A 118 -28.92 -7.19 -27.77
CA PRO A 118 -30.39 -7.29 -27.62
C PRO A 118 -30.94 -6.44 -26.47
N VAL A 119 -30.06 -5.99 -25.57
CA VAL A 119 -30.35 -5.12 -24.43
C VAL A 119 -29.57 -3.82 -24.56
N ASN A 120 -30.23 -2.68 -24.35
CA ASN A 120 -29.55 -1.38 -24.35
C ASN A 120 -28.85 -1.14 -23.01
N VAL A 121 -27.62 -1.64 -22.89
CA VAL A 121 -26.78 -1.52 -21.68
C VAL A 121 -25.63 -0.53 -21.83
N TRP A 122 -25.48 0.06 -23.03
CA TRP A 122 -24.34 0.91 -23.37
C TRP A 122 -24.34 2.21 -22.56
N GLY A 123 -23.17 2.59 -22.07
CA GLY A 123 -22.99 3.81 -21.26
C GLY A 123 -23.53 3.71 -19.83
N SER A 124 -24.07 2.56 -19.42
CA SER A 124 -24.50 2.33 -18.04
C SER A 124 -23.31 2.13 -17.10
N ALA A 125 -23.36 2.75 -15.92
CA ALA A 125 -22.40 2.50 -14.83
C ALA A 125 -22.45 1.04 -14.32
N ASP A 126 -23.56 0.34 -14.60
CA ASP A 126 -23.82 -1.05 -14.24
C ASP A 126 -23.78 -1.98 -15.45
N PHE A 127 -23.03 -1.60 -16.50
CA PHE A 127 -22.88 -2.40 -17.72
C PHE A 127 -22.61 -3.89 -17.42
N ASP A 128 -21.61 -4.20 -16.59
CA ASP A 128 -21.23 -5.59 -16.29
C ASP A 128 -22.37 -6.39 -15.67
N LEU A 129 -23.15 -5.74 -14.81
CA LEU A 129 -24.30 -6.35 -14.15
C LEU A 129 -25.41 -6.62 -15.15
N LEU A 130 -25.77 -5.63 -15.97
CA LEU A 130 -26.85 -5.75 -16.96
C LEU A 130 -26.50 -6.75 -18.07
N PHE A 131 -25.25 -6.73 -18.55
CA PHE A 131 -24.75 -7.73 -19.49
C PHE A 131 -24.85 -9.13 -18.90
N SER A 132 -24.45 -9.30 -17.63
CA SER A 132 -24.52 -10.59 -16.96
C SER A 132 -25.94 -11.11 -16.80
N HIS A 133 -26.90 -10.26 -16.45
CA HIS A 133 -28.31 -10.62 -16.34
C HIS A 133 -28.94 -11.00 -17.69
N ALA A 134 -28.52 -10.37 -18.79
CA ALA A 134 -29.01 -10.71 -20.11
C ALA A 134 -28.48 -12.07 -20.60
N VAL A 135 -27.22 -12.41 -20.26
CA VAL A 135 -26.57 -13.64 -20.70
C VAL A 135 -26.91 -14.84 -19.82
N ALA A 136 -27.01 -14.66 -18.50
CA ALA A 136 -27.13 -15.77 -17.56
C ALA A 136 -28.31 -16.72 -17.81
N PRO A 137 -29.52 -16.25 -18.17
CA PRO A 137 -30.63 -17.14 -18.52
C PRO A 137 -30.34 -18.02 -19.73
N LEU A 138 -29.43 -17.64 -20.63
CA LEU A 138 -29.08 -18.41 -21.83
C LEU A 138 -27.98 -19.45 -21.57
N MET A 139 -27.27 -19.34 -20.44
CA MET A 139 -26.12 -20.19 -20.11
C MET A 139 -26.49 -21.59 -19.60
N HIS A 140 -27.75 -21.83 -19.22
CA HIS A 140 -28.19 -23.16 -18.74
C HIS A 140 -28.08 -24.23 -19.83
N ASP A 141 -28.29 -23.84 -21.10
CA ASP A 141 -28.07 -24.66 -22.28
C ASP A 141 -27.49 -23.79 -23.41
N ILE A 142 -26.17 -23.66 -23.41
CA ILE A 142 -25.45 -22.84 -24.39
C ILE A 142 -25.65 -23.35 -25.82
N THR A 143 -25.81 -24.67 -26.01
CA THR A 143 -25.96 -25.28 -27.33
C THR A 143 -27.34 -24.97 -27.91
N ALA A 144 -28.40 -25.09 -27.12
CA ALA A 144 -29.75 -24.71 -27.56
C ALA A 144 -29.86 -23.21 -27.86
N ASN A 145 -29.17 -22.36 -27.09
CA ASN A 145 -29.26 -20.90 -27.19
C ASN A 145 -28.16 -20.27 -28.07
N GLU A 146 -27.44 -21.06 -28.87
CA GLU A 146 -26.27 -20.58 -29.63
C GLU A 146 -26.60 -19.39 -30.53
N LYS A 147 -27.77 -19.39 -31.18
CA LYS A 147 -28.24 -18.27 -32.04
C LYS A 147 -28.47 -16.99 -31.25
N GLU A 148 -29.06 -17.09 -30.06
CA GLU A 148 -29.35 -15.96 -29.18
C GLU A 148 -28.08 -15.40 -28.53
N LEU A 149 -27.06 -16.26 -28.36
CA LEU A 149 -25.75 -15.89 -27.81
C LEU A 149 -24.82 -15.22 -28.83
N GLN A 150 -25.02 -15.39 -30.14
CA GLN A 150 -24.14 -14.84 -31.18
C GLN A 150 -23.85 -13.32 -31.03
N PRO A 151 -24.84 -12.44 -30.77
CA PRO A 151 -24.57 -11.01 -30.59
C PRO A 151 -23.65 -10.73 -29.39
N PHE A 152 -23.81 -11.50 -28.31
CA PHE A 152 -22.96 -11.38 -27.12
C PHE A 152 -21.54 -11.90 -27.37
N VAL A 153 -21.39 -12.99 -28.13
CA VAL A 153 -20.07 -13.49 -28.54
C VAL A 153 -19.34 -12.45 -29.39
N ALA A 154 -19.99 -11.89 -30.40
CA ALA A 154 -19.43 -10.82 -31.22
C ALA A 154 -19.01 -9.61 -30.36
N TYR A 155 -19.85 -9.23 -29.40
CA TYR A 155 -19.57 -8.12 -28.49
C TYR A 155 -18.35 -8.39 -27.59
N VAL A 156 -18.22 -9.60 -27.03
CA VAL A 156 -17.05 -10.00 -26.24
C VAL A 156 -15.77 -9.89 -27.06
N HIS A 157 -15.78 -10.39 -28.30
CA HIS A 157 -14.61 -10.30 -29.18
C HIS A 157 -14.25 -8.86 -29.52
N TRP A 158 -15.24 -8.01 -29.82
CA TRP A 158 -15.01 -6.58 -30.01
C TRP A 158 -14.41 -5.94 -28.75
N ALA A 159 -15.02 -6.17 -27.58
CA ALA A 159 -14.61 -5.57 -26.31
C ALA A 159 -13.19 -5.96 -25.89
N MET A 160 -12.76 -7.20 -26.15
CA MET A 160 -11.48 -7.73 -25.66
C MET A 160 -10.34 -7.67 -26.68
N HIS A 161 -10.64 -7.64 -27.98
CA HIS A 161 -9.60 -7.71 -29.02
C HIS A 161 -9.40 -6.41 -29.81
N THR A 162 -10.34 -5.46 -29.79
CA THR A 162 -10.17 -4.16 -30.47
C THR A 162 -9.73 -3.06 -29.50
N ASP A 163 -9.03 -2.04 -30.01
CA ASP A 163 -8.58 -0.91 -29.18
C ASP A 163 -9.76 -0.08 -28.68
N ASP A 164 -10.79 0.13 -29.52
CA ASP A 164 -12.02 0.82 -29.13
C ASP A 164 -12.75 0.06 -28.01
N GLY A 165 -12.88 -1.27 -28.16
CA GLY A 165 -13.46 -2.14 -27.13
C GLY A 165 -12.71 -2.05 -25.80
N LYS A 166 -11.40 -2.24 -25.82
CA LYS A 166 -10.54 -2.18 -24.62
C LYS A 166 -10.60 -0.82 -23.94
N LYS A 167 -10.61 0.27 -24.71
CA LYS A 167 -10.69 1.64 -24.18
C LYS A 167 -12.02 1.89 -23.49
N ASN A 168 -13.13 1.45 -24.08
CA ASN A 168 -14.47 1.65 -23.52
C ASN A 168 -14.76 0.73 -22.32
N HIS A 169 -14.10 -0.43 -22.25
CA HIS A 169 -14.29 -1.42 -21.18
C HIS A 169 -13.08 -1.58 -20.25
N LYS A 170 -12.22 -0.56 -20.18
CA LYS A 170 -11.00 -0.60 -19.35
C LYS A 170 -11.29 -0.93 -17.87
N ASP A 171 -12.44 -0.47 -17.35
CA ASP A 171 -12.86 -0.64 -15.96
C ASP A 171 -13.86 -1.81 -15.76
N SER A 172 -14.21 -2.53 -16.84
CA SER A 172 -15.10 -3.69 -16.79
C SER A 172 -14.40 -4.86 -16.10
N ILE A 173 -15.06 -5.50 -15.15
CA ILE A 173 -14.56 -6.76 -14.58
C ILE A 173 -14.90 -7.96 -15.46
N LEU A 174 -15.90 -7.87 -16.36
CA LEU A 174 -16.25 -8.96 -17.28
C LEU A 174 -15.20 -9.14 -18.39
N PHE A 175 -14.78 -8.05 -19.03
CA PHE A 175 -13.96 -8.09 -20.24
C PHE A 175 -12.46 -7.94 -19.95
N GLN A 176 -12.02 -8.55 -18.85
CA GLN A 176 -10.62 -8.66 -18.48
C GLN A 176 -10.22 -10.14 -18.43
N SER A 177 -9.06 -10.45 -18.99
CA SER A 177 -8.41 -11.76 -18.85
C SER A 177 -7.10 -11.58 -18.09
N PRO A 178 -6.76 -12.52 -17.18
CA PRO A 178 -5.44 -12.53 -16.55
C PRO A 178 -4.34 -12.54 -17.61
N ILE A 179 -3.35 -11.68 -17.43
CA ILE A 179 -2.20 -11.60 -18.32
C ILE A 179 -1.44 -12.94 -18.26
N LYS A 180 -1.08 -13.52 -19.41
CA LYS A 180 -0.37 -14.81 -19.49
C LYS A 180 1.15 -14.67 -19.32
N MET A 181 1.55 -13.83 -18.37
CA MET A 181 2.92 -13.51 -18.02
C MET A 181 3.00 -13.31 -16.51
N THR A 182 4.19 -13.50 -15.93
CA THR A 182 4.42 -13.09 -14.55
C THR A 182 4.44 -11.56 -14.44
N ALA A 183 4.29 -11.01 -13.23
CA ALA A 183 4.37 -9.56 -13.02
C ALA A 183 5.74 -9.00 -13.44
N GLN A 184 6.81 -9.75 -13.20
CA GLN A 184 8.15 -9.41 -13.64
C GLN A 184 8.27 -9.41 -15.17
N ASP A 185 7.84 -10.48 -15.84
CA ASP A 185 7.92 -10.54 -17.31
C ASP A 185 7.07 -9.44 -17.96
N TYR A 186 5.91 -9.15 -17.38
CA TYR A 186 5.04 -8.08 -17.84
C TYR A 186 5.72 -6.71 -17.72
N PHE A 187 6.34 -6.39 -16.57
CA PHE A 187 7.15 -5.18 -16.40
C PHE A 187 8.26 -5.08 -17.45
N LEU A 188 9.04 -6.15 -17.63
CA LEU A 188 10.16 -6.17 -18.57
C LEU A 188 9.70 -5.98 -20.01
N SER A 189 8.52 -6.50 -20.38
CA SER A 189 7.95 -6.34 -21.72
C SER A 189 7.55 -4.90 -22.07
N GLN A 190 7.40 -4.02 -21.07
CA GLN A 190 7.03 -2.61 -21.24
C GLN A 190 8.24 -1.67 -21.33
N LEU A 191 9.45 -2.17 -21.07
CA LEU A 191 10.67 -1.39 -21.20
C LEU A 191 11.10 -1.31 -22.66
N GLU A 192 11.23 -0.09 -23.18
CA GLU A 192 11.79 0.17 -24.49
C GLU A 192 13.20 0.74 -24.41
N GLN A 193 13.99 0.49 -25.44
CA GLN A 193 15.36 0.97 -25.55
C GLN A 193 15.38 2.38 -26.13
N GLY A 194 15.82 3.36 -25.33
CA GLY A 194 16.16 4.71 -25.76
C GLY A 194 17.66 4.86 -26.03
N ASP A 195 18.10 6.11 -26.18
CA ASP A 195 19.50 6.45 -26.37
C ASP A 195 20.27 6.18 -25.06
N HIS A 196 21.08 5.12 -25.07
CA HIS A 196 21.85 4.58 -23.95
C HIS A 196 21.07 4.13 -22.68
N THR A 197 19.79 4.49 -22.53
CA THR A 197 18.92 4.15 -21.39
C THR A 197 17.66 3.40 -21.82
N LYS A 198 16.93 2.81 -20.88
CA LYS A 198 15.61 2.20 -21.07
C LYS A 198 14.54 3.01 -20.35
N CYS A 199 13.33 3.08 -20.89
CA CYS A 199 12.18 3.70 -20.24
C CYS A 199 10.86 3.09 -20.72
N PHE A 200 9.75 3.48 -20.09
CA PHE A 200 8.42 3.21 -20.64
C PHE A 200 8.10 4.18 -21.77
N THR A 201 7.33 3.72 -22.75
CA THR A 201 6.78 4.61 -23.79
C THR A 201 5.83 5.63 -23.19
N ARG A 202 5.57 6.69 -23.96
CA ARG A 202 4.55 7.69 -23.62
C ARG A 202 3.14 7.12 -23.49
N ASP A 203 2.85 5.99 -24.15
CA ASP A 203 1.56 5.28 -24.04
C ASP A 203 1.45 4.45 -22.74
N HIS A 204 2.58 4.16 -22.09
CA HIS A 204 2.65 3.42 -20.84
C HIS A 204 2.97 4.30 -19.62
N ALA A 205 3.53 5.49 -19.84
CA ALA A 205 3.59 6.55 -18.85
C ALA A 205 2.20 7.17 -18.65
N ASP A 206 1.74 7.24 -17.41
CA ASP A 206 0.43 7.81 -17.04
C ASP A 206 0.68 8.53 -15.72
N ALA A 207 1.25 9.73 -15.82
CA ALA A 207 1.81 10.43 -14.68
C ALA A 207 0.70 11.12 -13.88
N LYS A 208 0.10 10.35 -12.97
CA LYS A 208 -0.87 10.87 -12.01
C LYS A 208 -0.22 11.64 -10.87
N ARG A 209 1.10 11.56 -10.71
CA ARG A 209 1.81 12.17 -9.59
C ARG A 209 2.14 13.64 -9.86
N GLN A 210 1.36 14.54 -9.27
CA GLN A 210 1.61 15.99 -9.31
C GLN A 210 2.09 16.55 -7.95
N GLY A 211 2.36 15.68 -6.98
CA GLY A 211 2.75 16.08 -5.65
C GLY A 211 2.79 14.92 -4.66
N PHE A 212 2.27 15.19 -3.45
CA PHE A 212 2.46 14.35 -2.26
C PHE A 212 1.18 13.69 -1.74
N ASP A 213 0.09 13.74 -2.53
CA ASP A 213 -1.12 12.98 -2.26
C ASP A 213 -1.05 11.58 -2.90
N LEU A 214 -1.89 10.67 -2.39
CA LEU A 214 -2.03 9.31 -2.94
C LEU A 214 -2.39 9.37 -4.43
N THR A 215 -1.60 8.68 -5.25
CA THR A 215 -1.85 8.54 -6.69
C THR A 215 -2.65 7.29 -7.03
N ASP A 216 -2.78 6.38 -6.06
CA ASP A 216 -3.54 5.14 -6.14
C ASP A 216 -4.35 4.97 -4.86
N THR A 217 -5.68 4.94 -5.00
CA THR A 217 -6.63 4.77 -3.88
C THR A 217 -6.92 3.30 -3.56
N GLY A 218 -6.23 2.37 -4.22
CA GLY A 218 -6.38 0.93 -4.08
C GLY A 218 -7.54 0.36 -4.87
N HIS A 219 -7.82 -0.92 -4.67
CA HIS A 219 -8.90 -1.61 -5.35
C HIS A 219 -10.26 -0.98 -5.05
N SER A 220 -11.11 -0.81 -6.06
CA SER A 220 -12.54 -0.58 -5.84
C SER A 220 -13.21 -1.88 -5.36
N PHE A 221 -14.44 -1.78 -4.84
CA PHE A 221 -15.26 -2.95 -4.53
C PHE A 221 -15.31 -3.94 -5.71
N LYS A 222 -15.61 -3.44 -6.93
CA LYS A 222 -15.73 -4.29 -8.13
C LYS A 222 -14.41 -5.04 -8.40
N LYS A 223 -13.27 -4.35 -8.31
CA LYS A 223 -11.94 -4.95 -8.56
C LYS A 223 -11.55 -5.95 -7.47
N ALA A 224 -11.76 -5.63 -6.20
CA ALA A 224 -11.49 -6.54 -5.08
C ALA A 224 -12.39 -7.78 -5.15
N TYR A 225 -13.68 -7.61 -5.47
CA TYR A 225 -14.63 -8.70 -5.63
C TYR A 225 -14.26 -9.64 -6.79
N ASP A 226 -13.91 -9.09 -7.96
CA ASP A 226 -13.44 -9.89 -9.09
C ASP A 226 -12.13 -10.63 -8.76
N THR A 227 -11.19 -9.95 -8.09
CA THR A 227 -9.91 -10.55 -7.70
C THR A 227 -10.08 -11.66 -6.67
N ALA A 228 -10.97 -11.50 -5.69
CA ALA A 228 -11.32 -12.54 -4.73
C ALA A 228 -11.97 -13.75 -5.43
N ASN A 229 -12.83 -13.53 -6.45
CA ASN A 229 -13.45 -14.60 -7.25
C ASN A 229 -12.49 -15.25 -8.27
N TYR A 230 -11.37 -14.60 -8.57
CA TYR A 230 -10.29 -15.20 -9.37
C TYR A 230 -9.48 -16.22 -8.55
N CYS A 231 -9.46 -16.09 -7.21
CA CYS A 231 -8.90 -17.11 -6.33
C CYS A 231 -9.63 -18.46 -6.50
N ILE A 232 -8.88 -19.57 -6.45
CA ILE A 232 -9.44 -20.92 -6.53
C ILE A 232 -9.70 -21.55 -5.16
N PHE A 233 -9.48 -20.79 -4.09
CA PHE A 233 -9.65 -21.19 -2.70
C PHE A 233 -8.88 -22.47 -2.34
N CYS A 234 -7.55 -22.41 -2.41
CA CYS A 234 -6.65 -23.56 -2.28
C CYS A 234 -6.77 -24.35 -0.96
N HIS A 235 -7.33 -23.77 0.10
CA HIS A 235 -7.51 -24.44 1.39
C HIS A 235 -8.38 -25.71 1.28
N HIS A 236 -9.34 -25.75 0.34
CA HIS A 236 -10.13 -26.95 0.08
C HIS A 236 -9.30 -28.14 -0.41
N GLN A 237 -8.07 -27.89 -0.89
CA GLN A 237 -7.14 -28.90 -1.37
C GLN A 237 -5.93 -29.08 -0.45
N ASN A 238 -5.89 -28.39 0.70
CA ASN A 238 -4.72 -28.32 1.59
C ASN A 238 -3.44 -27.90 0.85
N ARG A 239 -3.55 -26.92 -0.07
CA ARG A 239 -2.44 -26.43 -0.92
C ARG A 239 -2.39 -24.91 -0.98
N ASP A 240 -2.45 -24.25 0.17
CA ASP A 240 -2.41 -22.79 0.28
C ASP A 240 -1.03 -22.21 -0.05
N SER A 241 -0.64 -22.23 -1.33
CA SER A 241 0.69 -21.76 -1.76
C SER A 241 0.94 -20.30 -1.42
N CYS A 242 -0.09 -19.44 -1.44
CA CYS A 242 0.04 -18.05 -1.01
C CYS A 242 0.35 -17.87 0.48
N ARG A 243 0.02 -18.86 1.32
CA ARG A 243 0.32 -18.90 2.76
C ARG A 243 1.65 -19.62 3.02
N GLN A 244 1.83 -20.81 2.45
CA GLN A 244 2.91 -21.75 2.78
C GLN A 244 4.06 -21.81 1.77
N GLY A 245 3.96 -21.06 0.67
CA GLY A 245 4.93 -21.10 -0.42
C GLY A 245 4.54 -22.08 -1.53
N HIS A 246 5.03 -21.82 -2.73
CA HIS A 246 4.83 -22.72 -3.87
C HIS A 246 6.04 -23.67 -4.01
N PRO A 247 5.87 -24.99 -4.13
CA PRO A 247 6.99 -25.94 -4.14
C PRO A 247 8.05 -25.70 -5.23
N LYS A 248 7.66 -25.06 -6.35
CA LYS A 248 8.57 -24.72 -7.46
C LYS A 248 9.22 -23.34 -7.33
N ASN A 249 8.83 -22.54 -6.33
CA ASN A 249 9.36 -21.21 -6.09
C ASN A 249 10.07 -21.20 -4.73
N THR A 250 11.40 -21.26 -4.76
CA THR A 250 12.22 -21.29 -3.55
C THR A 250 12.58 -19.90 -3.03
N ILE A 251 12.25 -18.84 -3.76
CA ILE A 251 12.52 -17.45 -3.38
C ILE A 251 11.43 -16.94 -2.44
N HIS A 252 10.17 -17.30 -2.71
CA HIS A 252 9.00 -16.80 -1.98
C HIS A 252 8.33 -17.92 -1.19
N THR A 253 8.36 -17.83 0.14
CA THR A 253 7.87 -18.88 1.06
C THR A 253 6.40 -18.71 1.46
N GLY A 254 5.64 -17.87 0.75
CA GLY A 254 4.25 -17.53 1.10
C GLY A 254 4.17 -16.29 1.98
N CYS A 255 3.09 -16.15 2.73
CA CYS A 255 2.88 -15.02 3.62
C CYS A 255 3.77 -15.16 4.86
N PRO A 256 4.65 -14.19 5.17
CA PRO A 256 5.51 -14.26 6.37
C PRO A 256 4.74 -14.30 7.68
N LEU A 257 3.48 -13.86 7.69
CA LEU A 257 2.59 -13.90 8.85
C LEU A 257 1.77 -15.19 8.93
N ASP A 258 1.92 -16.11 7.97
CA ASP A 258 1.11 -17.34 7.89
C ASP A 258 -0.41 -17.07 7.81
N GLN A 259 -0.78 -15.97 7.13
CA GLN A 259 -2.16 -15.49 7.06
C GLN A 259 -3.08 -16.45 6.31
N LYS A 260 -4.32 -16.62 6.81
CA LYS A 260 -5.36 -17.51 6.25
C LYS A 260 -6.03 -16.89 5.02
N ILE A 261 -5.23 -16.64 3.99
CA ILE A 261 -5.60 -15.88 2.78
C ILE A 261 -6.74 -16.54 2.02
N SER A 262 -6.70 -17.86 1.86
CA SER A 262 -7.71 -18.55 1.07
C SER A 262 -9.09 -18.52 1.73
N GLN A 263 -9.15 -18.60 3.06
CA GLN A 263 -10.36 -18.49 3.86
C GLN A 263 -10.89 -17.06 3.82
N MET A 264 -10.00 -16.08 4.02
CA MET A 264 -10.34 -14.65 3.90
C MET A 264 -10.97 -14.34 2.54
N ALA A 265 -10.36 -14.81 1.44
CA ALA A 265 -10.88 -14.60 0.09
C ALA A 265 -12.24 -15.28 -0.10
N ALA A 266 -12.41 -16.51 0.41
CA ALA A 266 -13.69 -17.22 0.32
C ALA A 266 -14.80 -16.49 1.08
N VAL A 267 -14.52 -15.99 2.28
CA VAL A 267 -15.50 -15.24 3.09
C VAL A 267 -15.85 -13.91 2.43
N LYS A 268 -14.85 -13.20 1.86
CA LYS A 268 -15.05 -11.97 1.09
C LYS A 268 -16.00 -12.15 -0.10
N THR A 269 -15.90 -13.24 -0.86
CA THR A 269 -16.78 -13.44 -2.03
C THR A 269 -18.26 -13.63 -1.67
N HIS A 270 -18.56 -13.97 -0.42
CA HIS A 270 -19.93 -14.08 0.09
C HIS A 270 -20.46 -12.78 0.73
N GLY A 271 -19.64 -11.72 0.82
CA GLY A 271 -20.04 -10.42 1.34
C GLY A 271 -19.89 -10.23 2.85
N TYR A 272 -19.11 -11.09 3.51
CA TYR A 272 -18.83 -11.00 4.94
C TYR A 272 -17.50 -10.26 5.17
N ASN A 273 -17.50 -8.93 5.13
CA ASN A 273 -16.28 -8.13 5.24
C ASN A 273 -15.71 -8.13 6.67
N ILE A 274 -16.56 -8.06 7.70
CA ILE A 274 -16.13 -8.11 9.11
C ILE A 274 -15.60 -9.51 9.43
N GLY A 275 -16.28 -10.56 8.96
CA GLY A 275 -15.81 -11.94 9.08
C GLY A 275 -14.47 -12.17 8.38
N ALA A 276 -14.29 -11.60 7.18
CA ALA A 276 -13.01 -11.65 6.47
C ALA A 276 -11.91 -10.88 7.22
N LEU A 277 -12.22 -9.72 7.80
CA LEU A 277 -11.28 -8.97 8.64
C LEU A 277 -10.93 -9.75 9.92
N ALA A 278 -11.89 -10.43 10.55
CA ALA A 278 -11.63 -11.28 11.70
C ALA A 278 -10.64 -12.40 11.36
N ILE A 279 -10.73 -13.00 10.17
CA ILE A 279 -9.74 -13.98 9.69
C ILE A 279 -8.36 -13.34 9.52
N ILE A 280 -8.28 -12.13 8.93
CA ILE A 280 -7.00 -11.41 8.77
C ILE A 280 -6.36 -11.13 10.13
N CYS A 281 -7.14 -10.63 11.10
CA CYS A 281 -6.64 -10.23 12.41
C CYS A 281 -6.19 -11.41 13.29
N VAL A 282 -6.42 -12.67 12.91
CA VAL A 282 -5.84 -13.82 13.61
C VAL A 282 -4.31 -13.76 13.57
N ASP A 283 -3.76 -13.44 12.40
CA ASP A 283 -2.31 -13.44 12.15
C ASP A 283 -1.73 -12.03 11.98
N ASN A 284 -2.58 -11.10 11.54
CA ASN A 284 -2.19 -9.74 11.20
C ASN A 284 -3.14 -8.72 11.84
N PRO A 285 -3.10 -8.56 13.18
CA PRO A 285 -3.90 -7.55 13.87
C PRO A 285 -3.52 -6.13 13.46
N LEU A 286 -2.34 -5.92 12.89
CA LEU A 286 -1.84 -4.63 12.38
C LEU A 286 -1.93 -4.53 10.85
N VAL A 287 -3.00 -5.11 10.27
CA VAL A 287 -3.32 -5.06 8.85
C VAL A 287 -3.20 -3.69 8.17
N PRO A 288 -3.42 -2.52 8.82
CA PRO A 288 -3.16 -1.25 8.15
C PRO A 288 -1.70 -1.10 7.67
N ALA A 289 -0.73 -1.79 8.29
CA ALA A 289 0.69 -1.76 7.92
C ALA A 289 1.05 -2.59 6.67
N THR A 290 0.14 -3.43 6.19
CA THR A 290 0.37 -4.36 5.08
C THR A 290 -0.61 -4.10 3.93
N GLY A 291 -0.62 -4.98 2.94
CA GLY A 291 -1.58 -4.94 1.85
C GLY A 291 -1.08 -4.15 0.64
N HIS A 292 -2.03 -3.52 -0.05
CA HIS A 292 -1.87 -2.90 -1.37
C HIS A 292 -0.60 -2.05 -1.47
N ARG A 293 0.22 -2.36 -2.49
CA ARG A 293 1.51 -1.71 -2.77
C ARG A 293 2.57 -1.79 -1.67
N ILE A 294 2.37 -2.60 -0.62
CA ILE A 294 3.37 -2.84 0.44
C ILE A 294 3.93 -4.26 0.38
N CYS A 295 3.08 -5.27 0.60
CA CYS A 295 3.50 -6.66 0.62
C CYS A 295 3.27 -7.33 -0.75
N ASN A 296 4.07 -8.33 -1.10
CA ASN A 296 3.90 -9.06 -2.37
C ASN A 296 4.21 -10.57 -2.31
N ASP A 297 4.80 -11.08 -1.22
CA ASP A 297 5.26 -12.46 -1.12
C ASP A 297 4.13 -13.49 -1.37
N CYS A 298 2.94 -13.23 -0.82
CA CYS A 298 1.78 -14.09 -1.01
C CYS A 298 1.30 -14.15 -2.47
N ARG A 299 1.45 -13.04 -3.21
CA ARG A 299 1.12 -12.92 -4.64
C ARG A 299 2.16 -13.64 -5.50
N GLN A 300 3.44 -13.55 -5.15
CA GLN A 300 4.52 -14.26 -5.84
C GLN A 300 4.50 -15.78 -5.59
N ALA A 301 4.03 -16.20 -4.42
CA ALA A 301 3.85 -17.61 -4.04
C ALA A 301 2.49 -18.20 -4.49
N CYS A 302 1.61 -17.42 -5.12
CA CYS A 302 0.31 -17.90 -5.61
C CYS A 302 0.46 -19.10 -6.57
N ILE A 303 -0.49 -20.03 -6.60
CA ILE A 303 -0.45 -21.19 -7.53
C ILE A 303 -0.34 -20.79 -9.02
N TYR A 304 -0.74 -19.57 -9.36
CA TYR A 304 -0.58 -18.98 -10.69
C TYR A 304 0.86 -18.48 -10.92
N GLN A 305 1.71 -19.39 -11.41
CA GLN A 305 3.14 -19.11 -11.65
C GLN A 305 3.48 -18.72 -13.11
N ASN A 306 2.55 -18.91 -14.06
CA ASN A 306 2.75 -18.61 -15.50
C ASN A 306 1.74 -17.57 -16.03
N GLN A 307 1.07 -16.86 -15.13
CA GLN A 307 0.09 -15.84 -15.45
C GLN A 307 -0.02 -14.89 -14.25
N GLU A 308 -0.74 -13.79 -14.43
CA GLU A 308 -1.05 -12.84 -13.38
C GLU A 308 -1.68 -13.57 -12.17
N SER A 309 -1.03 -13.44 -11.02
CA SER A 309 -1.47 -14.02 -9.76
C SER A 309 -2.60 -13.23 -9.13
N VAL A 310 -3.25 -13.81 -8.12
CA VAL A 310 -4.28 -13.11 -7.34
C VAL A 310 -3.62 -11.95 -6.60
N ASP A 311 -4.13 -10.73 -6.80
CA ASP A 311 -3.70 -9.54 -6.04
C ASP A 311 -4.35 -9.55 -4.65
N ILE A 312 -3.81 -10.43 -3.80
CA ILE A 312 -4.20 -10.65 -2.40
C ILE A 312 -4.02 -9.35 -1.58
N PRO A 313 -2.90 -8.60 -1.68
CA PRO A 313 -2.72 -7.36 -0.94
C PRO A 313 -3.82 -6.32 -1.22
N GLY A 314 -4.25 -6.19 -2.49
CA GLY A 314 -5.35 -5.29 -2.86
C GLY A 314 -6.70 -5.71 -2.28
N VAL A 315 -6.98 -7.02 -2.15
CA VAL A 315 -8.20 -7.55 -1.50
C VAL A 315 -8.16 -7.30 0.01
N GLU A 316 -7.02 -7.55 0.67
CA GLU A 316 -6.83 -7.30 2.10
C GLU A 316 -7.09 -5.84 2.47
N SER A 317 -6.46 -4.89 1.76
CA SER A 317 -6.64 -3.47 2.04
C SER A 317 -8.07 -2.99 1.77
N GLU A 318 -8.75 -3.56 0.77
CA GLU A 318 -10.15 -3.20 0.50
C GLU A 318 -11.10 -3.71 1.58
N ILE A 319 -10.89 -4.92 2.13
CA ILE A 319 -11.65 -5.45 3.26
C ILE A 319 -11.52 -4.52 4.47
N LEU A 320 -10.29 -4.15 4.84
CA LEU A 320 -10.06 -3.20 5.93
C LEU A 320 -10.80 -1.89 5.67
N ARG A 321 -10.67 -1.32 4.47
CA ARG A 321 -11.27 -0.03 4.13
C ARG A 321 -12.80 -0.07 4.18
N GLU A 322 -13.43 -1.14 3.71
CA GLU A 322 -14.89 -1.32 3.79
C GLU A 322 -15.37 -1.40 5.25
N VAL A 323 -14.64 -2.13 6.12
CA VAL A 323 -14.99 -2.16 7.55
C VAL A 323 -14.80 -0.78 8.19
N LEU A 324 -13.73 -0.06 7.87
CA LEU A 324 -13.49 1.30 8.40
C LEU A 324 -14.56 2.32 7.95
N GLN A 325 -15.23 2.09 6.82
CA GLN A 325 -16.31 2.93 6.30
C GLN A 325 -17.66 2.68 6.99
N LEU A 326 -17.83 1.56 7.71
CA LEU A 326 -19.00 1.33 8.54
C LEU A 326 -19.04 2.30 9.74
N PRO A 327 -20.23 2.61 10.27
CA PRO A 327 -20.33 3.27 11.56
C PRO A 327 -19.59 2.46 12.62
N TYR A 328 -18.75 3.13 13.40
CA TYR A 328 -17.84 2.51 14.38
C TYR A 328 -16.80 1.57 13.78
N GLY A 329 -16.47 1.69 12.49
CA GLY A 329 -15.52 0.81 11.79
C GLY A 329 -14.15 0.68 12.47
N PHE A 330 -13.61 1.77 13.02
CA PHE A 330 -12.38 1.71 13.82
C PHE A 330 -12.56 0.91 15.12
N GLU A 331 -13.69 1.08 15.82
CA GLU A 331 -13.98 0.33 17.05
C GLU A 331 -14.18 -1.15 16.77
N ILE A 332 -14.79 -1.52 15.64
CA ILE A 332 -14.94 -2.90 15.17
C ILE A 332 -13.56 -3.51 14.87
N TYR A 333 -12.74 -2.83 14.07
CA TYR A 333 -11.36 -3.27 13.81
C TYR A 333 -10.58 -3.43 15.12
N SER A 334 -10.57 -2.38 15.96
CA SER A 334 -9.91 -2.39 17.26
C SER A 334 -10.38 -3.54 18.13
N LEU A 335 -11.68 -3.83 18.18
CA LEU A 335 -12.24 -4.96 18.90
C LEU A 335 -11.68 -6.29 18.39
N LEU A 336 -11.67 -6.52 17.07
CA LEU A 336 -11.17 -7.75 16.46
C LEU A 336 -9.67 -8.03 16.72
N THR A 337 -8.88 -7.00 17.05
CA THR A 337 -7.48 -7.20 17.46
C THR A 337 -7.33 -7.63 18.92
N LYS A 338 -8.37 -7.45 19.75
CA LYS A 338 -8.35 -7.75 21.20
C LYS A 338 -9.22 -8.95 21.56
N TRP A 339 -10.35 -9.07 20.89
CA TRP A 339 -11.29 -10.17 20.97
C TRP A 339 -11.50 -10.73 19.58
N ASN A 340 -11.13 -11.99 19.38
CA ASN A 340 -11.33 -12.65 18.10
C ASN A 340 -11.66 -14.12 18.33
N PRO A 341 -12.92 -14.55 18.13
CA PRO A 341 -13.28 -15.94 18.34
C PRO A 341 -12.60 -16.90 17.36
N LEU A 342 -12.02 -16.40 16.26
CA LEU A 342 -11.23 -17.20 15.31
C LEU A 342 -9.77 -17.40 15.74
N ASN A 343 -9.29 -16.64 16.72
CA ASN A 343 -8.02 -16.96 17.37
C ASN A 343 -8.27 -18.10 18.37
N PHE A 344 -8.17 -19.34 17.88
CA PHE A 344 -8.52 -20.52 18.65
C PHE A 344 -7.64 -20.74 19.89
N GLU A 345 -6.39 -20.27 19.85
CA GLU A 345 -5.45 -20.42 20.96
C GLU A 345 -5.66 -19.34 22.03
N GLN A 346 -5.99 -18.13 21.60
CA GLN A 346 -6.08 -16.98 22.50
C GLN A 346 -7.14 -15.97 22.03
N PRO A 347 -8.44 -16.27 22.20
CA PRO A 347 -9.52 -15.38 21.74
C PRO A 347 -9.63 -14.08 22.56
N LEU A 348 -9.05 -14.04 23.77
CA LEU A 348 -9.11 -12.94 24.73
C LEU A 348 -7.71 -12.52 25.20
N PRO A 349 -7.50 -11.28 25.68
CA PRO A 349 -6.19 -10.89 26.21
C PRO A 349 -5.91 -11.64 27.51
N LEU A 350 -4.63 -11.81 27.85
CA LEU A 350 -4.26 -12.31 29.17
C LEU A 350 -4.42 -11.20 30.23
N GLU A 351 -4.58 -11.61 31.49
CA GLU A 351 -4.58 -10.68 32.62
C GLU A 351 -3.29 -9.85 32.67
N ALA A 352 -3.41 -8.59 33.08
CA ALA A 352 -2.27 -7.70 33.24
C ALA A 352 -1.29 -8.28 34.26
N LYS A 353 -0.01 -8.32 33.88
CA LYS A 353 1.10 -8.81 34.68
C LYS A 353 1.90 -7.62 35.20
N ASN A 354 2.56 -7.80 36.34
CA ASN A 354 3.60 -6.86 36.78
C ASN A 354 4.91 -7.17 36.03
N ASN A 355 4.93 -6.89 34.73
CA ASN A 355 6.10 -7.02 33.85
C ASN A 355 6.10 -5.84 32.88
N HIS A 356 7.22 -5.14 32.80
CA HIS A 356 7.42 -3.90 32.05
C HIS A 356 8.50 -4.09 30.99
N VAL A 357 8.14 -3.89 29.73
CA VAL A 357 9.10 -3.96 28.61
C VAL A 357 9.28 -2.61 27.96
N LEU A 358 10.54 -2.20 27.80
CA LEU A 358 10.94 -1.06 26.99
C LEU A 358 11.09 -1.52 25.53
N VAL A 359 10.28 -0.97 24.62
CA VAL A 359 10.41 -1.21 23.18
C VAL A 359 11.07 0.01 22.54
N VAL A 360 12.27 -0.19 21.99
CA VAL A 360 13.10 0.87 21.41
C VAL A 360 12.93 0.91 19.89
N GLY A 361 12.36 2.00 19.38
CA GLY A 361 12.03 2.20 17.96
C GLY A 361 10.62 1.75 17.63
N GLN A 362 9.86 2.60 16.94
CA GLN A 362 8.43 2.44 16.68
C GLN A 362 8.13 2.34 15.18
N GLY A 363 9.01 1.62 14.48
CA GLY A 363 8.74 1.03 13.18
C GLY A 363 7.90 -0.25 13.27
N PRO A 364 7.69 -0.95 12.14
CA PRO A 364 6.84 -2.14 12.09
C PRO A 364 7.15 -3.24 13.09
N SER A 365 8.43 -3.49 13.36
CA SER A 365 8.85 -4.45 14.40
C SER A 365 8.45 -3.99 15.80
N GLY A 366 8.65 -2.73 16.13
CA GLY A 366 8.41 -2.18 17.47
C GLY A 366 6.92 -2.09 17.79
N PHE A 367 6.13 -1.49 16.89
CA PHE A 367 4.68 -1.39 17.11
C PHE A 367 4.00 -2.78 17.03
N GLY A 368 4.56 -3.70 16.24
CA GLY A 368 4.11 -5.10 16.15
C GLY A 368 4.34 -5.85 17.45
N LEU A 369 5.57 -5.79 17.96
CA LEU A 369 5.91 -6.39 19.24
C LEU A 369 5.07 -5.81 20.39
N ALA A 370 4.90 -4.49 20.43
CA ALA A 370 4.09 -3.82 21.44
C ALA A 370 2.65 -4.38 21.49
N HIS A 371 2.03 -4.59 20.33
CA HIS A 371 0.71 -5.21 20.25
C HIS A 371 0.67 -6.59 20.94
N TYR A 372 1.57 -7.50 20.56
CA TYR A 372 1.59 -8.86 21.11
C TYR A 372 1.98 -8.94 22.59
N LEU A 373 2.84 -8.02 23.07
CA LEU A 373 3.16 -7.89 24.49
C LEU A 373 1.93 -7.49 25.30
N MET A 374 1.18 -6.48 24.84
CA MET A 374 -0.07 -6.08 25.50
C MET A 374 -1.12 -7.19 25.49
N ARG A 375 -1.25 -7.93 24.37
CA ARG A 375 -2.09 -9.15 24.29
C ARG A 375 -1.73 -10.18 25.35
N SER A 376 -0.46 -10.21 25.75
CA SER A 376 0.08 -11.12 26.77
C SER A 376 0.02 -10.55 28.19
N GLY A 377 -0.63 -9.39 28.38
CA GLY A 377 -0.79 -8.70 29.67
C GLY A 377 0.43 -7.88 30.11
N VAL A 378 1.40 -7.64 29.24
CA VAL A 378 2.65 -6.94 29.57
C VAL A 378 2.48 -5.43 29.38
N THR A 379 3.03 -4.64 30.30
CA THR A 379 3.07 -3.17 30.19
C THR A 379 4.23 -2.77 29.28
N VAL A 380 3.96 -1.92 28.30
CA VAL A 380 4.92 -1.48 27.28
C VAL A 380 5.20 0.01 27.42
N LEU A 381 6.47 0.34 27.67
CA LEU A 381 7.01 1.66 27.44
C LEU A 381 7.67 1.66 26.05
N ALA A 382 7.06 2.35 25.09
CA ALA A 382 7.60 2.52 23.76
C ALA A 382 8.35 3.85 23.64
N ILE A 383 9.55 3.80 23.07
CA ILE A 383 10.33 5.01 22.77
C ILE A 383 10.75 5.07 21.30
N ASP A 384 10.90 6.27 20.77
CA ASP A 384 11.55 6.51 19.49
C ASP A 384 12.52 7.70 19.58
N GLY A 385 13.59 7.64 18.79
CA GLY A 385 14.58 8.72 18.71
C GLY A 385 14.04 9.94 17.98
N VAL A 386 13.09 9.76 17.05
CA VAL A 386 12.45 10.90 16.37
C VAL A 386 11.37 11.52 17.25
N LYS A 387 11.09 12.81 17.03
CA LYS A 387 9.97 13.49 17.69
C LYS A 387 8.66 12.82 17.28
N ILE A 388 7.82 12.49 18.27
CA ILE A 388 6.46 12.02 18.06
C ILE A 388 5.49 13.16 18.37
N GLU A 389 4.68 13.57 17.39
CA GLU A 389 3.63 14.58 17.61
C GLU A 389 2.49 13.98 18.43
N PRO A 390 1.94 14.64 19.47
CA PRO A 390 0.87 14.05 20.28
C PRO A 390 -0.44 13.87 19.49
N LEU A 391 -1.22 12.84 19.82
CA LEU A 391 -2.61 12.73 19.37
C LEU A 391 -3.50 13.70 20.16
N GLU A 392 -4.61 14.12 19.57
CA GLU A 392 -5.61 14.91 20.28
C GLU A 392 -6.19 14.11 21.46
N PRO A 393 -6.21 14.66 22.70
CA PRO A 393 -6.62 13.90 23.88
C PRO A 393 -8.03 13.27 23.78
N GLN A 394 -8.94 13.91 23.05
CA GLN A 394 -10.31 13.41 22.86
C GLN A 394 -10.36 12.08 22.09
N LEU A 395 -9.38 11.83 21.21
CA LEU A 395 -9.24 10.58 20.46
C LEU A 395 -8.75 9.42 21.34
N LEU A 396 -8.13 9.71 22.48
CA LEU A 396 -7.63 8.70 23.40
C LEU A 396 -8.65 8.32 24.49
N THR A 397 -9.70 9.13 24.68
CA THR A 397 -10.77 8.85 25.63
C THR A 397 -11.62 7.67 25.16
N ILE A 398 -11.48 6.50 25.80
CA ILE A 398 -12.25 5.28 25.45
C ILE A 398 -13.76 5.42 25.62
N ALA A 399 -14.22 6.34 26.48
CA ALA A 399 -15.64 6.65 26.62
C ALA A 399 -16.22 7.42 25.41
N ASN A 400 -15.36 7.97 24.56
CA ASN A 400 -15.70 8.63 23.30
C ASN A 400 -15.37 7.69 22.14
N PRO A 401 -16.36 6.92 21.65
CA PRO A 401 -16.15 6.05 20.50
C PRO A 401 -16.04 6.84 19.21
N ILE A 402 -15.23 6.34 18.28
CA ILE A 402 -15.07 6.93 16.96
C ILE A 402 -16.12 6.34 16.01
N LYS A 403 -17.21 7.09 15.81
CA LYS A 403 -18.30 6.67 14.92
C LYS A 403 -17.90 6.69 13.44
N ASN A 404 -17.13 7.68 13.00
CA ASN A 404 -16.65 7.75 11.62
C ASN A 404 -15.17 8.15 11.62
N ILE A 405 -14.30 7.19 11.32
CA ILE A 405 -12.85 7.40 11.28
C ILE A 405 -12.43 8.32 10.13
N GLY A 406 -13.21 8.35 9.05
CA GLY A 406 -12.98 9.19 7.87
C GLY A 406 -12.92 10.68 8.17
N ASN A 407 -13.56 11.14 9.26
CA ASN A 407 -13.49 12.53 9.71
C ASN A 407 -12.10 12.95 10.19
N TYR A 408 -11.22 12.00 10.50
CA TYR A 408 -9.86 12.24 11.00
C TYR A 408 -8.78 11.89 9.97
N LEU A 409 -9.16 11.25 8.86
CA LEU A 409 -8.23 10.92 7.79
C LEU A 409 -8.04 12.15 6.91
N THR A 410 -6.79 12.43 6.54
CA THR A 410 -6.45 13.62 5.76
C THR A 410 -5.63 13.27 4.52
N PRO A 411 -5.74 14.05 3.42
CA PRO A 411 -4.84 13.90 2.27
C PRO A 411 -3.38 13.95 2.72
N LEU A 412 -2.53 13.10 2.15
CA LEU A 412 -1.13 12.95 2.59
C LEU A 412 -0.34 14.26 2.48
N SER A 413 -0.64 15.09 1.49
CA SER A 413 -0.02 16.41 1.34
C SER A 413 -0.31 17.36 2.51
N LYS A 414 -1.44 17.16 3.21
CA LYS A 414 -1.90 17.98 4.34
C LYS A 414 -1.67 17.32 5.70
N ARG A 415 -1.56 15.99 5.73
CA ARG A 415 -1.40 15.18 6.95
C ARG A 415 -0.22 15.68 7.80
N LEU A 416 -0.42 15.76 9.13
CA LEU A 416 0.67 16.01 10.07
C LEU A 416 1.64 14.82 10.06
N VAL A 417 2.93 15.06 9.79
CA VAL A 417 3.96 14.03 9.91
C VAL A 417 4.17 13.76 11.39
N SER A 418 3.79 12.55 11.83
CA SER A 418 3.65 12.23 13.24
C SER A 418 4.94 11.73 13.89
N GLY A 419 5.91 11.29 13.07
CA GLY A 419 7.13 10.61 13.50
C GLY A 419 6.96 9.13 13.87
N PHE A 420 5.73 8.66 14.09
CA PHE A 420 5.43 7.26 14.42
C PHE A 420 5.41 6.40 13.16
N GLY A 421 6.03 5.22 13.18
CA GLY A 421 5.99 4.25 12.08
C GLY A 421 7.34 3.89 11.46
N GLY A 422 8.43 4.54 11.88
CA GLY A 422 9.76 4.28 11.33
C GLY A 422 9.81 4.49 9.80
N VAL A 423 10.42 3.56 9.08
CA VAL A 423 10.50 3.60 7.59
C VAL A 423 9.13 3.72 6.93
N ALA A 424 8.04 3.26 7.56
CA ALA A 424 6.70 3.43 7.00
C ALA A 424 6.25 4.91 6.97
N GLU A 425 6.72 5.73 7.92
CA GLU A 425 6.42 7.18 7.96
C GLU A 425 7.38 7.97 7.05
N TYR A 426 8.68 7.70 7.14
CA TYR A 426 9.72 8.55 6.55
C TYR A 426 10.50 7.94 5.38
N GLY A 427 10.24 6.69 5.02
CA GLY A 427 10.87 6.02 3.89
C GLY A 427 9.90 5.67 2.77
N ILE A 428 8.75 5.06 3.10
CA ILE A 428 7.71 4.72 2.12
C ILE A 428 7.04 6.01 1.62
N THR A 429 6.81 6.05 0.31
CA THR A 429 6.36 7.23 -0.44
C THR A 429 4.85 7.33 -0.49
N VAL A 430 4.33 8.23 -1.34
CA VAL A 430 2.88 8.41 -1.60
C VAL A 430 2.17 7.18 -2.18
N ARG A 431 2.90 6.08 -2.42
CA ARG A 431 2.32 4.81 -2.86
C ARG A 431 1.47 4.10 -1.80
N TRP A 432 1.57 4.52 -0.55
CA TRP A 432 0.84 3.92 0.57
C TRP A 432 0.21 4.98 1.47
N ASP A 433 -1.02 4.72 1.92
CA ASP A 433 -1.77 5.66 2.72
C ASP A 433 -1.23 5.72 4.16
N LYS A 434 -0.45 6.76 4.48
CA LYS A 434 0.11 6.98 5.82
C LYS A 434 -0.95 7.30 6.88
N ASN A 435 -2.23 7.46 6.52
CA ASN A 435 -3.32 7.43 7.51
C ASN A 435 -3.41 6.06 8.22
N ASN A 436 -2.90 4.99 7.62
CA ASN A 436 -2.82 3.69 8.28
C ASN A 436 -1.96 3.70 9.55
N LEU A 437 -0.91 4.53 9.61
CA LEU A 437 -0.11 4.72 10.82
C LEU A 437 -0.91 5.39 11.94
N PHE A 438 -1.81 6.30 11.58
CA PHE A 438 -2.72 6.91 12.56
C PHE A 438 -3.67 5.86 13.16
N LEU A 439 -4.20 4.92 12.35
CA LEU A 439 -5.03 3.82 12.85
C LEU A 439 -4.28 2.92 13.83
N ILE A 440 -3.05 2.52 13.49
CA ILE A 440 -2.21 1.68 14.36
C ILE A 440 -1.91 2.41 15.66
N ARG A 441 -1.54 3.69 15.56
CA ARG A 441 -1.22 4.49 16.74
C ARG A 441 -2.41 4.65 17.68
N LEU A 442 -3.57 4.94 17.13
CA LEU A 442 -4.82 5.04 17.86
C LEU A 442 -5.20 3.71 18.54
N LEU A 443 -4.97 2.59 17.85
CA LEU A 443 -5.16 1.25 18.41
C LEU A 443 -4.26 1.01 19.64
N LEU A 444 -2.98 1.35 19.55
CA LEU A 444 -2.01 1.12 20.63
C LEU A 444 -2.21 2.09 21.80
N GLU A 445 -2.35 3.39 21.54
CA GLU A 445 -2.45 4.41 22.61
C GLU A 445 -3.81 4.43 23.32
N ARG A 446 -4.86 3.81 22.78
CA ARG A 446 -6.11 3.55 23.50
C ARG A 446 -6.02 2.33 24.44
N ASN A 447 -4.90 1.61 24.45
CA ASN A 447 -4.65 0.53 25.40
C ASN A 447 -3.89 1.07 26.63
N HIS A 448 -4.45 0.84 27.81
CA HIS A 448 -3.89 1.31 29.09
C HIS A 448 -2.52 0.72 29.43
N LEU A 449 -2.12 -0.39 28.79
CA LEU A 449 -0.82 -1.03 28.96
C LEU A 449 0.29 -0.40 28.10
N TYR A 450 0.00 0.62 27.30
CA TYR A 450 0.97 1.20 26.37
C TYR A 450 1.19 2.69 26.60
N THR A 451 2.45 3.08 26.61
CA THR A 451 2.87 4.48 26.67
C THR A 451 3.93 4.74 25.63
N LEU A 452 3.72 5.75 24.77
CA LEU A 452 4.66 6.16 23.74
C LEU A 452 5.37 7.47 24.10
N LYS A 453 6.70 7.52 23.92
CA LYS A 453 7.52 8.73 24.07
C LYS A 453 8.46 8.91 22.86
N GLY A 454 8.38 10.07 22.22
CA GLY A 454 9.31 10.45 21.14
C GLY A 454 10.49 11.28 21.63
N GLY A 455 11.50 11.43 20.79
CA GLY A 455 12.68 12.26 21.04
C GLY A 455 13.61 11.69 22.11
N ILE A 456 13.60 10.37 22.30
CA ILE A 456 14.45 9.68 23.28
C ILE A 456 15.43 8.77 22.54
N TYR A 457 16.70 9.17 22.51
CA TYR A 457 17.78 8.38 21.93
C TYR A 457 18.28 7.35 22.94
N PHE A 458 17.96 6.08 22.66
CA PHE A 458 18.48 4.96 23.43
C PHE A 458 19.99 4.79 23.20
N GLY A 459 20.73 4.51 24.28
CA GLY A 459 22.20 4.42 24.29
C GLY A 459 22.91 5.73 24.65
N THR A 460 22.20 6.87 24.62
CA THR A 460 22.77 8.17 25.03
C THR A 460 21.92 8.86 26.10
N GLN A 461 20.67 9.19 25.80
CA GLN A 461 19.75 9.87 26.73
C GLN A 461 19.13 8.89 27.72
N LEU A 462 18.81 7.67 27.26
CA LEU A 462 18.36 6.56 28.08
C LEU A 462 19.30 5.37 27.84
N THR A 463 20.03 4.94 28.86
CA THR A 463 20.89 3.75 28.80
C THR A 463 20.13 2.51 29.28
N ALA A 464 20.64 1.32 28.95
CA ALA A 464 20.07 0.06 29.41
C ALA A 464 20.06 -0.01 30.95
N ASP A 465 21.19 0.30 31.60
CA ASP A 465 21.32 0.30 33.06
C ASP A 465 20.29 1.22 33.72
N HIS A 466 20.14 2.44 33.21
CA HIS A 466 19.15 3.38 33.74
C HIS A 466 17.71 2.84 33.57
N ALA A 467 17.39 2.24 32.42
CA ALA A 467 16.07 1.66 32.20
C ALA A 467 15.77 0.52 33.22
N PHE A 468 16.74 -0.37 33.46
CA PHE A 468 16.59 -1.43 34.45
C PHE A 468 16.45 -0.88 35.89
N GLU A 469 17.22 0.15 36.26
CA GLU A 469 17.10 0.83 37.55
C GLU A 469 15.72 1.49 37.77
N GLN A 470 15.06 1.94 36.70
CA GLN A 470 13.71 2.51 36.73
C GLN A 470 12.59 1.45 36.74
N GLY A 471 12.92 0.15 36.79
CA GLY A 471 11.94 -0.93 36.90
C GLY A 471 11.46 -1.50 35.57
N ILE A 472 12.19 -1.31 34.48
CA ILE A 472 12.00 -2.09 33.25
C ILE A 472 12.58 -3.48 33.45
N ASP A 473 11.85 -4.53 33.08
CA ASP A 473 12.30 -5.92 33.20
C ASP A 473 13.06 -6.40 31.95
N HIS A 474 12.63 -5.94 30.77
CA HIS A 474 13.23 -6.31 29.49
C HIS A 474 13.31 -5.14 28.51
N ILE A 475 14.31 -5.17 27.63
CA ILE A 475 14.49 -4.19 26.56
C ILE A 475 14.45 -4.92 25.22
N ALA A 476 13.57 -4.47 24.33
CA ALA A 476 13.48 -4.94 22.96
C ALA A 476 14.05 -3.88 22.01
N LEU A 477 15.08 -4.25 21.25
CA LEU A 477 15.72 -3.37 20.27
C LEU A 477 15.05 -3.53 18.89
N CYS A 478 14.22 -2.55 18.53
CA CYS A 478 13.48 -2.47 17.27
C CYS A 478 13.91 -1.26 16.43
N THR A 479 15.20 -0.90 16.49
CA THR A 479 15.78 0.34 15.93
C THR A 479 15.98 0.33 14.41
N GLY A 480 15.77 -0.81 13.75
CA GLY A 480 15.93 -0.95 12.30
C GLY A 480 17.38 -0.87 11.80
N ALA A 481 17.55 -0.67 10.49
CA ALA A 481 18.84 -0.58 9.80
C ALA A 481 19.01 0.82 9.19
N GLY A 482 19.22 1.82 10.06
CA GLY A 482 19.20 3.23 9.66
C GLY A 482 20.52 3.80 9.09
N SER A 483 21.67 3.12 9.27
CA SER A 483 22.95 3.67 8.85
C SER A 483 23.14 3.52 7.33
N PRO A 484 23.22 4.61 6.56
CA PRO A 484 23.46 4.51 5.12
C PRO A 484 24.88 4.04 4.82
N ARG A 485 25.06 3.40 3.66
CA ARG A 485 26.36 2.94 3.18
C ARG A 485 26.90 3.91 2.13
N LEU A 486 28.13 4.37 2.33
CA LEU A 486 28.94 5.04 1.31
C LEU A 486 29.51 4.02 0.32
N MET A 487 29.61 4.40 -0.95
CA MET A 487 30.19 3.63 -2.06
C MET A 487 31.71 3.63 -2.02
N GLY A 488 32.34 4.66 -1.47
CA GLY A 488 33.80 4.82 -1.44
C GLY A 488 34.39 5.28 -2.78
N ILE A 489 33.63 6.01 -3.59
CA ILE A 489 34.12 6.57 -4.87
C ILE A 489 34.51 8.04 -4.74
N LYS A 490 35.27 8.54 -5.72
CA LYS A 490 35.76 9.93 -5.69
C LYS A 490 34.59 10.93 -5.74
N ASN A 491 34.72 11.98 -4.92
CA ASN A 491 33.77 13.09 -4.76
C ASN A 491 32.39 12.70 -4.18
N GLU A 492 32.30 11.61 -3.42
CA GLU A 492 31.04 11.14 -2.82
C GLU A 492 30.40 12.12 -1.80
N LEU A 493 31.16 13.09 -1.29
CA LEU A 493 30.68 14.14 -0.39
C LEU A 493 30.49 15.50 -1.10
N ALA A 494 30.49 15.51 -2.44
CA ALA A 494 30.29 16.73 -3.21
C ALA A 494 28.88 17.30 -3.05
N ASN A 495 28.73 18.61 -3.26
CA ASN A 495 27.42 19.27 -3.23
C ASN A 495 26.51 18.65 -4.30
N GLY A 496 25.27 18.35 -3.92
CA GLY A 496 24.31 17.65 -4.77
C GLY A 496 24.39 16.13 -4.74
N VAL A 497 25.38 15.53 -4.08
CA VAL A 497 25.39 14.08 -3.77
C VAL A 497 24.77 13.86 -2.39
N LEU A 498 23.70 13.07 -2.34
CA LEU A 498 22.94 12.79 -1.13
C LEU A 498 22.75 11.28 -0.95
N LEU A 499 22.66 10.83 0.29
CA LEU A 499 22.23 9.46 0.60
C LEU A 499 20.71 9.39 0.46
N ALA A 500 20.21 8.36 -0.21
CA ALA A 500 18.79 8.25 -0.51
C ALA A 500 17.92 8.14 0.75
N SER A 501 18.41 7.44 1.78
CA SER A 501 17.73 7.36 3.09
C SER A 501 17.60 8.74 3.73
N ASP A 502 18.67 9.55 3.70
CA ASP A 502 18.71 10.86 4.34
C ASP A 502 17.84 11.85 3.59
N PHE A 503 17.82 11.76 2.24
CA PHE A 503 16.91 12.52 1.41
C PHE A 503 15.44 12.20 1.75
N LEU A 504 15.06 10.91 1.78
CA LEU A 504 13.69 10.49 2.09
C LEU A 504 13.28 10.90 3.52
N MET A 505 14.15 10.63 4.49
CA MET A 505 13.91 10.99 5.89
C MET A 505 13.79 12.50 6.07
N GLY A 506 14.73 13.27 5.52
CA GLY A 506 14.72 14.72 5.56
C GLY A 506 13.47 15.29 4.90
N LEU A 507 13.07 14.76 3.74
CA LEU A 507 11.90 15.23 2.99
C LEU A 507 10.62 15.07 3.81
N GLN A 508 10.45 13.90 4.41
CA GLN A 508 9.24 13.55 5.17
C GLN A 508 9.23 14.22 6.54
N LEU A 509 10.26 14.03 7.36
CA LEU A 509 10.30 14.53 8.74
C LEU A 509 10.33 16.05 8.84
N SER A 510 10.97 16.74 7.88
CA SER A 510 10.95 18.21 7.83
C SER A 510 9.70 18.77 7.12
N SER A 511 8.88 17.89 6.53
CA SER A 511 7.74 18.25 5.69
C SER A 511 8.12 19.26 4.58
N ALA A 512 9.31 19.12 3.98
CA ALA A 512 9.84 20.08 3.00
C ALA A 512 8.94 20.23 1.75
N PHE A 513 8.14 19.21 1.45
CA PHE A 513 7.17 19.25 0.34
C PHE A 513 5.94 20.13 0.59
N LYS A 514 5.72 20.60 1.83
CA LYS A 514 4.57 21.44 2.16
C LYS A 514 4.83 22.90 1.82
N GLU A 515 3.83 23.55 1.26
CA GLU A 515 3.87 24.96 0.83
C GLU A 515 4.35 25.92 1.92
N LYS A 516 3.89 25.74 3.16
CA LYS A 516 4.22 26.59 4.31
C LYS A 516 5.47 26.15 5.07
N SER A 517 6.18 25.12 4.61
CA SER A 517 7.40 24.66 5.30
C SER A 517 8.54 25.65 5.07
N LEU A 518 9.27 25.99 6.13
CA LEU A 518 10.52 26.74 5.99
C LEU A 518 11.69 25.85 5.57
N SER A 519 11.57 24.54 5.78
CA SER A 519 12.55 23.54 5.37
C SER A 519 12.56 23.41 3.85
N CYS A 520 13.75 23.39 3.26
CA CYS A 520 13.95 23.14 1.84
C CYS A 520 15.15 22.20 1.69
N LEU A 521 14.92 21.05 1.07
CA LEU A 521 16.00 20.23 0.50
C LEU A 521 16.30 20.77 -0.89
N THR A 522 17.57 20.74 -1.30
CA THR A 522 17.94 21.18 -2.65
C THR A 522 18.08 19.98 -3.57
N ILE A 523 17.21 19.87 -4.56
CA ILE A 523 17.30 18.92 -5.67
C ILE A 523 17.31 19.69 -6.98
N ASN A 524 18.15 19.26 -7.92
CA ASN A 524 18.32 19.86 -9.24
C ASN A 524 18.26 18.80 -10.33
N MET A 525 17.59 19.15 -11.43
CA MET A 525 17.52 18.33 -12.64
C MET A 525 18.76 18.54 -13.53
N PRO A 526 19.27 17.52 -14.23
CA PRO A 526 18.87 16.10 -14.18
C PRO A 526 19.31 15.38 -12.89
N ILE A 527 18.57 14.33 -12.52
CA ILE A 527 18.79 13.53 -11.30
C ILE A 527 19.33 12.15 -11.68
N VAL A 528 20.32 11.66 -10.95
CA VAL A 528 20.78 10.26 -11.03
C VAL A 528 20.56 9.56 -9.68
N VAL A 529 19.99 8.36 -9.71
CA VAL A 529 19.83 7.51 -8.52
C VAL A 529 20.65 6.25 -8.68
N ILE A 530 21.51 5.93 -7.72
CA ILE A 530 22.38 4.76 -7.78
C ILE A 530 21.81 3.66 -6.89
N GLY A 531 21.35 2.56 -7.49
CA GLY A 531 20.81 1.42 -6.75
C GLY A 531 19.74 0.64 -7.51
N GLY A 532 19.33 -0.50 -6.94
CA GLY A 532 18.26 -1.36 -7.51
C GLY A 532 17.32 -1.94 -6.46
N GLY A 533 17.34 -1.39 -5.24
CA GLY A 533 16.38 -1.73 -4.19
C GLY A 533 15.18 -0.77 -4.19
N LEU A 534 14.14 -1.07 -3.41
CA LEU A 534 12.97 -0.21 -3.31
C LEU A 534 13.31 1.21 -2.82
N THR A 535 14.32 1.38 -1.97
CA THR A 535 14.82 2.72 -1.59
C THR A 535 15.26 3.55 -2.80
N ALA A 536 15.86 2.94 -3.83
CA ALA A 536 16.24 3.65 -5.06
C ALA A 536 15.00 4.07 -5.86
N ILE A 537 14.01 3.18 -5.96
CA ILE A 537 12.73 3.44 -6.65
C ILE A 537 11.95 4.57 -5.96
N ASP A 538 11.83 4.46 -4.63
CA ASP A 538 11.15 5.43 -3.78
C ASP A 538 11.87 6.80 -3.83
N ALA A 539 13.20 6.84 -3.74
CA ALA A 539 13.97 8.07 -3.88
C ALA A 539 13.83 8.72 -5.26
N ALA A 540 13.82 7.94 -6.35
CA ALA A 540 13.67 8.46 -7.70
C ALA A 540 12.32 9.16 -7.91
N THR A 541 11.23 8.50 -7.51
CA THR A 541 9.87 9.06 -7.65
C THR A 541 9.65 10.26 -6.72
N GLU A 542 10.14 10.21 -5.47
CA GLU A 542 10.07 11.33 -4.53
C GLU A 542 10.88 12.55 -5.00
N ALA A 543 12.05 12.34 -5.59
CA ALA A 543 12.89 13.44 -6.07
C ALA A 543 12.23 14.20 -7.23
N GLN A 544 11.60 13.48 -8.17
CA GLN A 544 10.82 14.11 -9.24
C GLN A 544 9.62 14.89 -8.68
N GLY A 545 8.83 14.28 -7.80
CA GLY A 545 7.66 14.93 -7.19
C GLY A 545 8.04 16.13 -6.34
N TYR A 546 9.14 16.04 -5.60
CA TYR A 546 9.67 17.12 -4.76
C TYR A 546 10.19 18.28 -5.59
N TYR A 547 10.89 18.01 -6.70
CA TYR A 547 11.42 19.07 -7.57
C TYR A 547 10.33 20.03 -8.04
N LEU A 548 9.16 19.50 -8.44
CA LEU A 548 8.00 20.30 -8.82
C LEU A 548 7.54 21.21 -7.66
N LYS A 549 7.50 20.68 -6.42
CA LYS A 549 7.11 21.47 -5.24
C LYS A 549 8.15 22.52 -4.85
N GLN A 550 9.42 22.20 -4.99
CA GLN A 550 10.53 23.10 -4.73
C GLN A 550 10.44 24.34 -5.61
N ILE A 551 10.33 24.17 -6.93
CA ILE A 551 10.30 25.29 -7.88
C ILE A 551 9.02 26.13 -7.74
N GLU A 552 7.87 25.51 -7.45
CA GLU A 552 6.62 26.22 -7.14
C GLU A 552 6.75 27.09 -5.89
N SER A 553 7.27 26.52 -4.79
CA SER A 553 7.45 27.26 -3.53
C SER A 553 8.42 28.44 -3.71
N ILE A 554 9.49 28.24 -4.47
CA ILE A 554 10.46 29.29 -4.79
C ILE A 554 9.81 30.41 -5.60
N GLN A 555 9.05 30.07 -6.65
CA GLN A 555 8.33 31.06 -7.46
C GLN A 555 7.36 31.89 -6.62
N HIS A 556 6.61 31.26 -5.72
CA HIS A 556 5.72 31.97 -4.79
C HIS A 556 6.50 32.93 -3.89
N ARG A 557 7.58 32.47 -3.23
CA ARG A 557 8.41 33.31 -2.35
C ARG A 557 9.06 34.48 -3.08
N ILE A 558 9.55 34.25 -4.31
CA ILE A 558 10.11 35.32 -5.13
C ILE A 558 9.03 36.34 -5.52
N THR A 559 7.81 35.88 -5.82
CA THR A 559 6.67 36.76 -6.12
C THR A 559 6.31 37.61 -4.89
N ASP A 560 6.27 37.01 -3.70
CA ASP A 560 6.07 37.74 -2.44
C ASP A 560 7.17 38.78 -2.21
N LEU A 561 8.43 38.42 -2.41
CA LEU A 561 9.56 39.34 -2.24
C LEU A 561 9.51 40.50 -3.24
N LYS A 562 9.10 40.26 -4.48
CA LYS A 562 8.90 41.31 -5.50
C LYS A 562 7.78 42.26 -5.07
N THR A 563 6.62 41.72 -4.68
CA THR A 563 5.47 42.51 -4.17
C THR A 563 5.85 43.37 -2.96
N ASN A 564 6.78 42.89 -2.13
CA ASN A 564 7.25 43.60 -0.93
C ASN A 564 8.52 44.45 -1.16
N ASN A 565 8.96 44.67 -2.40
CA ASN A 565 10.18 45.43 -2.75
C ASN A 565 11.47 44.92 -2.06
N LYS A 566 11.57 43.61 -1.83
CA LYS A 566 12.73 42.94 -1.18
C LYS A 566 13.55 42.08 -2.13
N TYR A 567 13.13 41.97 -3.39
CA TYR A 567 13.80 41.12 -4.38
C TYR A 567 15.25 41.56 -4.67
N ASP A 568 15.50 42.85 -4.89
CA ASP A 568 16.85 43.35 -5.19
C ASP A 568 17.82 43.09 -4.03
N ALA A 569 17.34 43.19 -2.79
CA ALA A 569 18.15 42.88 -1.62
C ALA A 569 18.58 41.40 -1.59
N LEU A 570 17.68 40.48 -1.96
CA LEU A 570 18.02 39.05 -2.11
C LEU A 570 19.07 38.86 -3.22
N ILE A 571 18.83 39.38 -4.42
CA ILE A 571 19.72 39.20 -5.58
C ILE A 571 21.12 39.77 -5.33
N ASN A 572 21.23 40.85 -4.57
CA ASN A 572 22.52 41.42 -4.17
C ASN A 572 23.24 40.59 -3.08
N ALA A 573 22.50 39.82 -2.27
CA ALA A 573 23.06 38.94 -1.25
C ALA A 573 23.52 37.59 -1.81
N LEU A 574 22.92 37.12 -2.91
CA LEU A 574 23.27 35.85 -3.55
C LEU A 574 24.58 35.93 -4.33
N SER A 575 25.38 34.88 -4.24
CA SER A 575 26.53 34.64 -5.12
C SER A 575 26.09 34.46 -6.58
N LEU A 576 27.04 34.56 -7.52
CA LEU A 576 26.75 34.30 -8.94
C LEU A 576 26.18 32.89 -9.17
N LYS A 577 26.67 31.88 -8.43
CA LYS A 577 26.19 30.51 -8.49
C LYS A 577 24.72 30.41 -8.05
N GLU A 578 24.40 30.95 -6.88
CA GLU A 578 23.04 30.90 -6.34
C GLU A 578 22.06 31.66 -7.23
N ARG A 579 22.49 32.76 -7.87
CA ARG A 579 21.68 33.46 -8.88
C ARG A 579 21.41 32.58 -10.10
N ASN A 580 22.44 31.96 -10.67
CA ASN A 580 22.27 31.07 -11.82
C ASN A 580 21.35 29.88 -11.49
N GLU A 581 21.44 29.34 -10.28
CA GLU A 581 20.57 28.25 -9.81
C GLU A 581 19.12 28.73 -9.64
N LEU A 582 18.93 29.90 -9.03
CA LEU A 582 17.62 30.54 -8.90
C LEU A 582 16.97 30.82 -10.26
N ASP A 583 17.74 31.31 -11.24
CA ASP A 583 17.24 31.59 -12.59
C ASP A 583 16.73 30.32 -13.27
N ILE A 584 17.41 29.19 -13.08
CA ILE A 584 16.98 27.89 -13.61
C ILE A 584 15.70 27.42 -12.93
N TRP A 585 15.58 27.55 -11.62
CA TRP A 585 14.34 27.22 -10.91
C TRP A 585 13.17 28.10 -11.35
N LEU A 586 13.38 29.40 -11.52
CA LEU A 586 12.34 30.32 -11.97
C LEU A 586 11.91 30.02 -13.41
N MET A 587 12.85 29.70 -14.31
CA MET A 587 12.56 29.26 -15.67
C MET A 587 11.72 27.98 -15.66
N HIS A 588 12.11 26.96 -14.89
CA HIS A 588 11.34 25.71 -14.81
C HIS A 588 9.96 25.92 -14.15
N ALA A 589 9.85 26.82 -13.17
CA ALA A 589 8.57 27.15 -12.55
C ALA A 589 7.62 27.87 -13.51
N GLU A 590 8.14 28.72 -14.39
CA GLU A 590 7.37 29.37 -15.45
C GLU A 590 6.86 28.35 -16.47
N GLU A 591 7.73 27.45 -16.94
CA GLU A 591 7.34 26.35 -17.84
C GLU A 591 6.28 25.42 -17.19
N LEU A 592 6.44 25.10 -15.91
CA LEU A 592 5.48 24.31 -15.16
C LEU A 592 4.11 25.01 -15.05
N ALA A 593 4.10 26.30 -14.73
CA ALA A 593 2.88 27.08 -14.64
C ALA A 593 2.17 27.14 -16.00
N GLN A 594 2.92 27.37 -17.09
CA GLN A 594 2.39 27.40 -18.45
C GLN A 594 1.71 26.08 -18.83
N GLU A 595 2.36 24.94 -18.60
CA GLU A 595 1.78 23.63 -18.92
C GLU A 595 0.54 23.31 -18.05
N LYS A 596 0.53 23.72 -16.78
CA LYS A 596 -0.66 23.60 -15.93
C LYS A 596 -1.82 24.44 -16.43
N HIS A 597 -1.55 25.67 -16.87
CA HIS A 597 -2.56 26.52 -17.49
C HIS A 597 -3.10 25.92 -18.79
N LEU A 598 -2.24 25.43 -19.67
CA LEU A 598 -2.65 24.74 -20.90
C LEU A 598 -3.53 23.52 -20.61
N ALA A 599 -3.13 22.67 -19.66
CA ALA A 599 -3.93 21.52 -19.25
C ALA A 599 -5.31 21.95 -18.72
N HIS A 600 -5.36 23.00 -17.90
CA HIS A 600 -6.60 23.55 -17.36
C HIS A 600 -7.52 24.09 -18.47
N ASP A 601 -7.00 24.92 -19.37
CA ASP A 601 -7.76 25.55 -20.46
C ASP A 601 -8.35 24.51 -21.42
N HIS A 602 -7.67 23.37 -21.58
CA HIS A 602 -8.14 22.24 -22.40
C HIS A 602 -8.93 21.17 -21.62
N ASN A 603 -9.21 21.39 -20.32
CA ASN A 603 -9.86 20.43 -19.43
C ASN A 603 -9.19 19.03 -19.44
N LEU A 604 -7.86 19.02 -19.51
CA LEU A 604 -7.00 17.84 -19.46
C LEU A 604 -6.38 17.69 -18.08
N THR A 605 -6.03 16.45 -17.70
CA THR A 605 -5.21 16.22 -16.52
C THR A 605 -3.76 16.59 -16.84
N PHE A 606 -3.15 17.46 -16.02
CA PHE A 606 -1.75 17.84 -16.19
C PHE A 606 -0.81 16.63 -16.01
N ASP A 607 0.11 16.46 -16.95
CA ASP A 607 1.15 15.42 -16.94
C ASP A 607 2.53 16.08 -16.82
N PRO A 608 3.26 15.90 -15.70
CA PRO A 608 4.59 16.48 -15.53
C PRO A 608 5.71 15.73 -16.24
N VAL A 609 5.51 14.49 -16.72
CA VAL A 609 6.59 13.66 -17.26
C VAL A 609 7.30 14.31 -18.44
N PRO A 610 6.60 14.90 -19.44
CA PRO A 610 7.27 15.59 -20.55
C PRO A 610 8.20 16.71 -20.10
N LEU A 611 7.80 17.51 -19.10
CA LEU A 611 8.64 18.58 -18.53
C LEU A 611 9.83 18.00 -17.77
N LEU A 612 9.59 17.01 -16.90
CA LEU A 612 10.65 16.36 -16.14
C LEU A 612 11.71 15.76 -17.08
N GLN A 613 11.29 15.09 -18.16
CA GLN A 613 12.19 14.54 -19.17
C GLN A 613 12.89 15.63 -19.99
N LYS A 614 12.21 16.73 -20.33
CA LYS A 614 12.81 17.91 -20.97
C LYS A 614 13.94 18.50 -20.12
N TRP A 615 13.80 18.51 -18.79
CA TRP A 615 14.84 18.94 -17.86
C TRP A 615 15.91 17.88 -17.58
N GLY A 616 15.90 16.76 -18.32
CA GLY A 616 16.89 15.68 -18.29
C GLY A 616 16.48 14.46 -17.45
N GLY A 617 15.31 14.50 -16.79
CA GLY A 617 14.69 13.37 -16.11
C GLY A 617 15.43 12.85 -14.87
N CYS A 618 15.02 11.65 -14.44
CA CYS A 618 15.61 10.92 -13.33
C CYS A 618 16.05 9.54 -13.82
N THR A 619 17.36 9.27 -13.74
CA THR A 619 17.95 8.02 -14.24
C THR A 619 18.38 7.12 -13.08
N ILE A 620 17.81 5.92 -13.00
CA ILE A 620 18.27 4.86 -12.10
C ILE A 620 19.45 4.14 -12.76
N VAL A 621 20.60 4.15 -12.08
CA VAL A 621 21.81 3.42 -12.47
C VAL A 621 21.92 2.15 -11.63
N TYR A 622 21.92 1.00 -12.30
CA TYR A 622 22.07 -0.31 -11.67
C TYR A 622 23.22 -1.11 -12.30
N ARG A 623 24.08 -1.68 -11.45
CA ARG A 623 25.29 -2.41 -11.86
C ARG A 623 25.05 -3.76 -12.55
N LYS A 624 23.83 -4.29 -12.50
CA LYS A 624 23.42 -5.55 -13.17
C LYS A 624 22.20 -5.26 -14.05
N GLU A 625 21.64 -6.29 -14.68
CA GLU A 625 20.34 -6.20 -15.32
C GLU A 625 19.22 -5.91 -14.30
N ILE A 626 18.22 -5.10 -14.67
CA ILE A 626 17.14 -4.72 -13.74
C ILE A 626 16.31 -5.91 -13.26
N LYS A 627 16.20 -6.97 -14.07
CA LYS A 627 15.54 -8.24 -13.72
C LYS A 627 16.17 -8.91 -12.50
N ASP A 628 17.44 -8.62 -12.24
CA ASP A 628 18.19 -9.18 -11.12
C ASP A 628 18.17 -8.32 -9.86
N SER A 629 17.57 -7.12 -9.96
CA SER A 629 17.47 -6.18 -8.86
C SER A 629 16.56 -6.72 -7.74
N PRO A 630 16.90 -6.44 -6.47
CA PRO A 630 16.02 -6.80 -5.35
C PRO A 630 14.62 -6.20 -5.47
N ALA A 631 14.48 -4.97 -6.00
CA ALA A 631 13.18 -4.35 -6.18
C ALA A 631 12.28 -5.15 -7.13
N VAL A 632 12.79 -5.58 -8.29
CA VAL A 632 12.01 -6.38 -9.26
C VAL A 632 11.74 -7.79 -8.76
N LYS A 633 12.70 -8.43 -8.08
CA LYS A 633 12.50 -9.80 -7.56
C LYS A 633 11.47 -9.87 -6.44
N LEU A 634 11.40 -8.83 -5.61
CA LEU A 634 10.49 -8.77 -4.46
C LEU A 634 9.15 -8.12 -4.81
N ASN A 635 9.17 -7.02 -5.57
CA ASN A 635 7.97 -6.24 -5.87
C ASN A 635 7.98 -5.65 -7.30
N PRO A 636 7.86 -6.50 -8.33
CA PRO A 636 7.89 -6.05 -9.73
C PRO A 636 6.72 -5.11 -10.09
N ASP A 637 5.56 -5.28 -9.44
CA ASP A 637 4.41 -4.40 -9.63
C ASP A 637 4.74 -2.97 -9.19
N GLU A 638 5.37 -2.80 -8.02
CA GLU A 638 5.76 -1.46 -7.54
C GLU A 638 6.80 -0.80 -8.44
N VAL A 639 7.79 -1.57 -8.91
CA VAL A 639 8.76 -1.05 -9.89
C VAL A 639 8.04 -0.59 -11.15
N ARG A 640 7.10 -1.40 -11.68
CA ARG A 640 6.29 -1.03 -12.84
C ARG A 640 5.51 0.26 -12.59
N HIS A 641 4.90 0.44 -11.43
CA HIS A 641 4.20 1.67 -11.07
C HIS A 641 5.12 2.90 -11.07
N ALA A 642 6.32 2.77 -10.51
CA ALA A 642 7.30 3.86 -10.51
C ALA A 642 7.78 4.24 -11.91
N PHE A 643 7.99 3.28 -12.81
CA PHE A 643 8.40 3.57 -14.19
C PHE A 643 7.30 4.28 -15.01
N ARG A 644 6.03 4.16 -14.63
CA ARG A 644 4.94 4.96 -15.21
C ARG A 644 5.07 6.46 -14.89
N GLU A 645 5.88 6.83 -13.90
CA GLU A 645 6.23 8.23 -13.57
C GLU A 645 7.41 8.76 -14.43
N GLY A 646 7.78 8.06 -15.51
CA GLY A 646 8.71 8.57 -16.52
C GLY A 646 10.18 8.43 -16.16
N LEU A 647 10.52 7.44 -15.31
CA LEU A 647 11.90 7.14 -14.93
C LEU A 647 12.71 6.54 -16.09
N PHE A 648 14.00 6.89 -16.14
CA PHE A 648 14.99 6.26 -17.01
C PHE A 648 15.76 5.19 -16.25
N LEU A 649 16.19 4.15 -16.97
CA LEU A 649 17.00 3.05 -16.45
C LEU A 649 18.29 2.93 -17.24
N LEU A 650 19.41 2.94 -16.53
CA LEU A 650 20.71 2.52 -17.05
C LEU A 650 21.18 1.27 -16.28
N GLU A 651 21.02 0.11 -16.90
CA GLU A 651 21.47 -1.16 -16.34
C GLU A 651 22.89 -1.54 -16.79
N GLU A 652 23.47 -2.52 -16.11
CA GLU A 652 24.83 -3.02 -16.34
C GLU A 652 25.90 -1.91 -16.31
N SER A 653 25.69 -0.92 -15.45
CA SER A 653 26.53 0.27 -15.37
C SER A 653 27.03 0.50 -13.95
N GLU A 654 28.35 0.58 -13.82
CA GLU A 654 29.01 0.80 -12.53
C GLU A 654 29.45 2.28 -12.41
N PRO A 655 29.05 3.00 -11.35
CA PRO A 655 29.53 4.36 -11.11
C PRO A 655 30.98 4.33 -10.64
N LEU A 656 31.84 5.15 -11.27
CA LEU A 656 33.27 5.22 -10.97
C LEU A 656 33.67 6.49 -10.21
N GLU A 657 33.07 7.63 -10.56
CA GLU A 657 33.40 8.95 -10.01
C GLU A 657 32.23 9.92 -10.20
N PHE A 658 32.05 10.83 -9.25
CA PHE A 658 31.20 12.02 -9.44
C PHE A 658 32.02 13.16 -10.02
N ILE A 659 31.63 13.64 -11.19
CA ILE A 659 32.26 14.79 -11.86
C ILE A 659 31.73 16.05 -11.19
N ILE A 660 32.63 16.95 -10.81
CA ILE A 660 32.30 18.19 -10.09
C ILE A 660 32.74 19.42 -10.87
N ASP A 661 32.07 20.55 -10.63
CA ASP A 661 32.52 21.87 -11.06
C ASP A 661 33.55 22.48 -10.08
N ASP A 662 34.00 23.70 -10.38
CA ASP A 662 34.94 24.46 -9.54
C ASP A 662 34.35 24.83 -8.15
N ASN A 663 33.04 24.64 -7.94
CA ASN A 663 32.34 24.89 -6.69
C ASN A 663 32.04 23.59 -5.91
N ASN A 664 32.71 22.48 -6.27
CA ASN A 664 32.48 21.14 -5.72
C ASN A 664 31.03 20.67 -5.86
N HIS A 665 30.29 21.12 -6.88
CA HIS A 665 28.93 20.68 -7.18
C HIS A 665 28.95 19.61 -8.25
N VAL A 666 28.17 18.54 -8.06
CA VAL A 666 28.08 17.46 -9.05
C VAL A 666 27.50 17.95 -10.37
N THR A 667 28.19 17.66 -11.47
CA THR A 667 27.75 17.96 -12.84
C THR A 667 27.50 16.71 -13.67
N GLY A 668 28.00 15.56 -13.20
CA GLY A 668 27.72 14.27 -13.81
C GLY A 668 28.23 13.07 -13.02
N VAL A 669 27.86 11.89 -13.49
CA VAL A 669 28.32 10.60 -12.96
C VAL A 669 29.08 9.88 -14.06
N LEU A 670 30.37 9.61 -13.84
CA LEU A 670 31.15 8.75 -14.72
C LEU A 670 30.74 7.31 -14.48
N VAL A 671 30.18 6.67 -15.50
CA VAL A 671 29.75 5.27 -15.45
C VAL A 671 30.55 4.42 -16.43
N GLN A 672 30.75 3.15 -16.08
CA GLN A 672 31.36 2.16 -16.96
C GLN A 672 30.35 1.07 -17.32
N LYS A 673 30.16 0.85 -18.63
CA LYS A 673 29.35 -0.23 -19.19
C LYS A 673 30.16 -0.92 -20.28
N LEU A 674 30.34 -2.24 -20.19
CA LEU A 674 31.09 -3.05 -21.17
C LEU A 674 32.47 -2.46 -21.53
N ASN A 675 33.21 -1.96 -20.54
CA ASN A 675 34.50 -1.26 -20.68
C ASN A 675 34.47 0.09 -21.40
N GLN A 676 33.30 0.60 -21.76
CA GLN A 676 33.13 1.96 -22.24
C GLN A 676 32.78 2.87 -21.07
N LYS A 677 33.44 4.02 -21.00
CA LYS A 677 33.18 5.05 -19.98
C LYS A 677 32.37 6.16 -20.61
N THR A 678 31.27 6.51 -19.96
CA THR A 678 30.38 7.60 -20.39
C THR A 678 30.03 8.44 -19.17
N THR A 679 29.88 9.74 -19.36
CA THR A 679 29.41 10.63 -18.28
C THR A 679 27.92 10.88 -18.45
N LEU A 680 27.14 10.54 -17.44
CA LEU A 680 25.75 10.93 -17.34
C LEU A 680 25.65 12.35 -16.75
N PRO A 681 24.98 13.31 -17.38
CA PRO A 681 24.69 14.60 -16.76
C PRO A 681 23.88 14.42 -15.48
N ALA A 682 24.29 15.08 -14.39
CA ALA A 682 23.61 15.02 -13.10
C ALA A 682 23.91 16.27 -12.29
N ARG A 683 22.87 16.97 -11.81
CA ARG A 683 23.01 18.06 -10.83
C ARG A 683 22.58 17.67 -9.42
N SER A 684 22.00 16.48 -9.30
CA SER A 684 21.75 15.80 -8.04
C SER A 684 21.94 14.30 -8.22
N VAL A 685 22.58 13.67 -7.24
CA VAL A 685 22.80 12.22 -7.19
C VAL A 685 22.28 11.69 -5.87
N LEU A 686 21.40 10.69 -5.91
CA LEU A 686 20.90 9.99 -4.74
C LEU A 686 21.51 8.59 -4.66
N VAL A 687 22.24 8.30 -3.60
CA VAL A 687 22.96 7.04 -3.41
C VAL A 687 22.13 6.08 -2.55
N ALA A 688 21.72 4.96 -3.14
CA ALA A 688 20.84 3.95 -2.54
C ALA A 688 21.48 2.54 -2.61
N VAL A 689 22.73 2.41 -2.14
CA VAL A 689 23.51 1.16 -2.17
C VAL A 689 23.31 0.27 -0.92
N GLY A 690 22.23 0.51 -0.18
CA GLY A 690 21.83 -0.22 1.02
C GLY A 690 22.23 0.47 2.32
N THR A 691 21.74 -0.07 3.43
CA THR A 691 22.09 0.34 4.78
C THR A 691 22.89 -0.77 5.48
N THR A 692 23.66 -0.40 6.49
CA THR A 692 24.36 -1.34 7.37
C THR A 692 23.70 -1.40 8.73
N HIS A 693 23.69 -2.58 9.34
CA HIS A 693 23.52 -2.70 10.78
C HIS A 693 24.88 -2.45 11.42
N VAL A 694 25.10 -1.24 11.92
CA VAL A 694 26.09 -1.05 12.98
C VAL A 694 25.37 -1.46 14.25
N GLY A 695 25.67 -2.65 14.78
CA GLY A 695 25.13 -3.06 16.08
C GLY A 695 25.38 -1.95 17.08
N ALA A 696 24.35 -1.52 17.81
CA ALA A 696 24.53 -0.60 18.93
C ALA A 696 25.57 -1.24 19.86
N VAL A 697 26.72 -0.58 20.00
CA VAL A 697 27.77 -0.96 20.95
C VAL A 697 27.31 -0.62 22.36
#